data_AF-A0A8S1EEH0-F1
#
_entry.id   AF-A0A8S1EEH0-F1
#
_cell.length_a   1.000
_cell.length_b   1.000
_cell.length_c   1.000
_cell.angle_alpha   90.00
_cell.angle_beta   90.00
_cell.angle_gamma   90.00
#
_symmetry.space_group_name_H-M   'P 1'
#
loop_
_entity.id
_entity.type
_entity.pdbx_description
1 polymer ?
#
loop_
_entity_poly.entity_id
_entity_poly.type
_entity_poly.pdbx_seq_one_letter_code
_entity_poly.pdbx_strand_id
1 'polypeptide(L)'
;MIKKCAILALFLLIGIDCQKKNIIGLTSEDEQELHIKKTQTAGLKLSNDDLDWEQIEEQRAQKKANNVATTFSDEYVPEKASVMSSTSAHEAGMLFTQALSYTEKGKGHGKDGKRAAHRLLELAAQLGHPEAKKITAYGHLFGDYTRWSIEEAKKTFVELESTGSPDAQLGIGFMHATGVGMEKSDQGKAIVYYMFSALGGNPLAQMAMGFRYHSGVGVPQSCESALSYYQKVAKFVADNVRLTTSQAIQRVRLTDENDPTITVQPGTTPLDNNLLEYYRMLADKGDVSSQLGLGQIYLNGGRGVEQNFELAHNYFDAAAKSGNMDAHAQLGKMYLEGTPSTPKDGEIAFGYLLKAADRGSASAQATLGLMYMKGLSVKKNFDKALRLLTLSADKKHVEGQLYLGELYYKGVPTSAGIKRDFKKALKLFQMSSQSGHMLGYYNLAQMHATGTGVARSCTHAVELFKSVAERGKWGERLMEAYSAYKNGRQDEAAMKYLFLAELGYEVAQTNLAYILDRGEATALFPGSRENNLERAFVNWQRSANQEYPVARVKLGDYYYYGLGTEPDFGMAFMNYKTAVDRHAVAQAMFNLGYMHEVGEGISRDLYLAKRFYDQSIEHNADAYFPAKLALAKLAVVFYLEQINKLPLFSFLENTLGSRWDIIAMRTGPELWKTLTSVSKSGQKKGRRNTRQPVRPLNRFYRIGSSPMKVEFAGLNAPIRLKEDQPLVGIVEQTEDEVRENFGSVKRNLEERDTGKKKRNREKLHPMERGFSGTQLVGQKLGPPPPIDGVDFSDFETYCLEVKRTSNMTNVFGRVHTMSALIVTGNGKGLAGYAVGKAPIHRTTTAIINGMNMASKKLFFVELHEDRTIYQDFYAECRNTRVFAQRRPLGYGLVCHPRLIKICEAIGIKDIYVKVEGSTKNYLALTHAFVTGLLNQETHQQLAERKGLHVVEMSPSRHFLPQIVASPISTELKVEDELEALDRLNLDDFYGEGRYPLRKPKALPFFSNLEGHLKARWRKHPFRNHEDVMVRLLADGVVPRWTRDVRAGWAAERHERMVAGVEPIPVGIGLSDIVPKKE
;
A
#
# COMPACT_ATOMS: atom_id res chain seq x y z
N MET A 1 -37.54 39.74 0.59
CA MET A 1 -36.17 39.29 0.87
C MET A 1 -35.22 40.40 1.32
N ILE A 2 -35.09 41.52 0.59
CA ILE A 2 -34.11 42.59 0.92
C ILE A 2 -34.33 43.21 2.32
N LYS A 3 -35.60 43.39 2.76
CA LYS A 3 -35.91 43.90 4.11
C LYS A 3 -35.69 42.87 5.24
N LYS A 4 -35.81 41.56 4.96
CA LYS A 4 -35.53 40.50 5.95
C LYS A 4 -34.02 40.30 6.14
N CYS A 5 -33.21 40.47 5.08
CA CYS A 5 -31.74 40.47 5.18
C CYS A 5 -31.20 41.68 5.95
N ALA A 6 -31.85 42.84 5.88
CA ALA A 6 -31.41 44.02 6.62
C ALA A 6 -31.58 43.88 8.13
N ILE A 7 -32.62 43.17 8.58
CA ILE A 7 -32.89 42.93 10.00
C ILE A 7 -31.93 41.86 10.55
N LEU A 8 -31.63 40.82 9.77
CA LEU A 8 -30.65 39.78 10.14
C LEU A 8 -29.21 40.32 10.17
N ALA A 9 -28.87 41.28 9.30
CA ALA A 9 -27.61 42.00 9.34
C ALA A 9 -27.48 42.91 10.58
N LEU A 10 -28.60 43.43 11.11
CA LEU A 10 -28.62 44.22 12.34
C LEU A 10 -28.44 43.35 13.59
N PHE A 11 -28.98 42.12 13.59
CA PHE A 11 -28.79 41.16 14.68
C PHE A 11 -27.37 40.56 14.72
N LEU A 12 -26.66 40.49 13.59
CA LEU A 12 -25.25 40.05 13.55
C LEU A 12 -24.25 41.14 13.97
N LEU A 13 -24.67 42.41 14.03
CA LEU A 13 -23.81 43.55 14.39
C LEU A 13 -23.81 43.86 15.90
N ILE A 14 -24.76 43.35 16.67
CA ILE A 14 -24.84 43.54 18.13
C ILE A 14 -24.63 42.18 18.79
N GLY A 15 -23.39 41.89 19.17
CA GLY A 15 -23.05 40.70 19.95
C GLY A 15 -23.75 40.74 21.31
N ILE A 16 -24.80 39.94 21.45
CA ILE A 16 -25.39 39.59 22.74
C ILE A 16 -25.15 38.10 22.95
N ASP A 17 -24.39 37.77 23.99
CA ASP A 17 -24.32 36.43 24.55
C ASP A 17 -25.73 35.99 24.96
N CYS A 18 -26.20 34.88 24.41
CA CYS A 18 -27.38 34.19 24.91
C CYS A 18 -27.01 32.76 25.24
N GLN A 19 -26.71 32.54 26.53
CA GLN A 19 -26.70 31.21 27.12
C GLN A 19 -28.06 30.53 26.94
N LYS A 20 -28.01 29.21 26.68
CA LYS A 20 -29.04 28.19 26.97
C LYS A 20 -30.48 28.72 27.15
N LYS A 21 -31.30 28.58 26.11
CA LYS A 21 -32.67 28.03 26.21
C LYS A 21 -33.25 27.76 24.81
N ASN A 22 -33.94 26.63 24.71
CA ASN A 22 -34.71 26.09 23.59
C ASN A 22 -35.21 27.13 22.58
N ILE A 23 -34.75 27.03 21.33
CA ILE A 23 -35.48 27.51 20.16
C ILE A 23 -35.56 26.35 19.17
N ILE A 24 -36.73 25.73 19.16
CA ILE A 24 -37.20 24.75 18.17
C ILE A 24 -37.70 25.55 16.97
N GLY A 25 -37.35 25.08 15.76
CA GLY A 25 -38.07 25.37 14.53
C GLY A 25 -37.62 26.62 13.78
N LEU A 26 -36.90 26.41 12.66
CA LEU A 26 -36.99 27.20 11.42
C LEU A 26 -36.21 26.44 10.34
N THR A 27 -36.90 25.50 9.71
CA THR A 27 -36.47 24.85 8.47
C THR A 27 -36.63 25.81 7.30
N SER A 28 -35.59 25.95 6.50
CA SER A 28 -35.63 26.57 5.18
C SER A 28 -36.31 25.62 4.19
N GLU A 29 -37.64 25.71 4.10
CA GLU A 29 -38.36 25.44 2.85
C GLU A 29 -38.21 26.72 2.01
N ASP A 30 -37.30 26.72 1.02
CA ASP A 30 -37.30 27.62 -0.15
C ASP A 30 -35.98 27.43 -0.92
N GLU A 31 -35.74 26.25 -1.50
CA GLU A 31 -34.74 26.09 -2.57
C GLU A 31 -34.93 24.75 -3.32
N GLN A 32 -36.13 24.53 -3.90
CA GLN A 32 -36.32 23.48 -4.91
C GLN A 32 -37.59 23.69 -5.77
N GLU A 33 -37.65 24.79 -6.51
CA GLU A 33 -38.51 24.89 -7.70
C GLU A 33 -37.78 25.64 -8.82
N LEU A 34 -37.01 24.92 -9.64
CA LEU A 34 -36.73 25.34 -11.02
C LEU A 34 -36.21 24.17 -11.86
N HIS A 35 -37.14 23.41 -12.45
CA HIS A 35 -37.16 22.98 -13.86
C HIS A 35 -38.11 21.78 -14.04
N ILE A 36 -39.41 22.07 -14.14
CA ILE A 36 -40.34 21.23 -14.91
C ILE A 36 -40.95 22.11 -16.00
N LYS A 37 -41.02 21.52 -17.19
CA LYS A 37 -41.37 22.13 -18.48
C LYS A 37 -42.67 22.93 -18.42
N LYS A 38 -42.66 24.08 -19.09
CA LYS A 38 -43.84 24.87 -19.44
C LYS A 38 -44.81 24.02 -20.28
N THR A 39 -45.99 23.74 -19.75
CA THR A 39 -47.23 23.69 -20.53
C THR A 39 -48.10 24.86 -20.05
N GLN A 40 -48.32 25.83 -20.93
CA GLN A 40 -49.21 26.97 -20.68
C GLN A 40 -50.66 26.49 -20.76
N THR A 41 -51.39 26.59 -19.65
CA THR A 41 -52.85 26.78 -19.65
C THR A 41 -53.19 27.97 -18.77
N ALA A 42 -54.34 28.56 -19.08
CA ALA A 42 -54.66 29.98 -18.93
C ALA A 42 -54.75 30.51 -17.50
N GLY A 43 -54.65 31.84 -17.41
CA GLY A 43 -54.49 32.62 -16.19
C GLY A 43 -55.65 32.56 -15.20
N LEU A 44 -55.28 32.66 -13.93
CA LEU A 44 -56.07 33.25 -12.86
C LEU A 44 -55.11 33.92 -11.88
N LYS A 45 -55.31 35.23 -11.63
CA LYS A 45 -54.61 35.97 -10.59
C LYS A 45 -55.48 35.93 -9.34
N LEU A 46 -55.04 35.22 -8.30
CA LEU A 46 -55.55 35.42 -6.93
C LEU A 46 -54.51 36.19 -6.13
N SER A 47 -54.99 37.16 -5.34
CA SER A 47 -54.20 37.96 -4.39
C SER A 47 -53.91 37.17 -3.11
N ASN A 48 -52.77 37.48 -2.48
CA ASN A 48 -52.20 36.77 -1.32
C ASN A 48 -53.00 36.87 0.00
N ASP A 49 -54.14 37.56 0.02
CA ASP A 49 -54.88 37.84 1.27
C ASP A 49 -55.99 36.81 1.59
N ASP A 50 -56.25 35.83 0.70
CA ASP A 50 -57.32 34.84 0.88
C ASP A 50 -56.82 33.40 1.23
N LEU A 51 -55.54 33.22 1.58
CA LEU A 51 -55.00 31.92 1.92
C LEU A 51 -54.86 31.77 3.44
N ASP A 52 -55.86 31.14 4.07
CA ASP A 52 -55.82 30.72 5.48
C ASP A 52 -54.77 29.60 5.65
N TRP A 53 -53.57 30.00 6.07
CA TRP A 53 -52.42 29.11 6.22
C TRP A 53 -52.66 27.98 7.24
N GLU A 54 -53.50 28.20 8.25
CA GLU A 54 -53.88 27.15 9.23
C GLU A 54 -54.72 26.04 8.57
N GLN A 55 -55.66 26.37 7.68
CA GLN A 55 -56.45 25.36 6.95
C GLN A 55 -55.57 24.57 5.98
N ILE A 56 -54.57 25.21 5.38
CA ILE A 56 -53.63 24.56 4.45
C ILE A 56 -52.67 23.65 5.22
N GLU A 57 -52.23 24.04 6.42
CA GLU A 57 -51.43 23.20 7.31
C GLU A 57 -52.24 22.04 7.89
N GLU A 58 -53.50 22.24 8.28
CA GLU A 58 -54.41 21.15 8.67
C GLU A 58 -54.70 20.19 7.52
N GLN A 59 -54.94 20.71 6.30
CA GLN A 59 -55.12 19.88 5.12
C GLN A 59 -53.83 19.16 4.73
N ARG A 60 -52.64 19.77 4.91
CA ARG A 60 -51.34 19.10 4.72
C ARG A 60 -51.06 18.07 5.80
N ALA A 61 -51.44 18.32 7.06
CA ALA A 61 -51.32 17.40 8.17
C ALA A 61 -52.29 16.22 8.02
N GLN A 62 -53.52 16.45 7.55
CA GLN A 62 -54.49 15.42 7.17
C GLN A 62 -54.05 14.67 5.91
N LYS A 63 -53.43 15.32 4.91
CA LYS A 63 -52.80 14.62 3.77
C LYS A 63 -51.59 13.79 4.21
N LYS A 64 -50.78 14.28 5.16
CA LYS A 64 -49.68 13.51 5.77
C LYS A 64 -50.23 12.34 6.58
N ALA A 65 -51.27 12.52 7.38
CA ALA A 65 -51.90 11.46 8.16
C ALA A 65 -52.59 10.41 7.26
N ASN A 66 -53.26 10.85 6.19
CA ASN A 66 -53.89 9.97 5.21
C ASN A 66 -52.86 9.26 4.29
N ASN A 67 -51.70 9.87 4.03
CA ASN A 67 -50.58 9.23 3.33
C ASN A 67 -49.74 8.30 4.24
N VAL A 68 -49.68 8.59 5.55
CA VAL A 68 -49.05 7.71 6.55
C VAL A 68 -49.90 6.46 6.78
N ALA A 69 -51.21 6.52 6.55
CA ALA A 69 -52.10 5.36 6.60
C ALA A 69 -52.15 4.53 5.30
N THR A 70 -51.56 4.99 4.19
CA THR A 70 -51.68 4.35 2.86
C THR A 70 -50.35 3.93 2.21
N THR A 71 -49.30 3.74 3.02
CA THR A 71 -47.98 3.24 2.56
C THR A 71 -47.65 1.83 3.05
N PHE A 72 -48.67 1.04 3.41
CA PHE A 72 -48.56 -0.42 3.40
C PHE A 72 -49.09 -0.92 2.06
N SER A 73 -48.45 -1.94 1.49
CA SER A 73 -48.82 -2.56 0.21
C SER A 73 -50.24 -3.14 0.26
N ASP A 74 -51.27 -2.31 0.04
CA ASP A 74 -52.68 -2.70 0.02
C ASP A 74 -53.10 -3.37 -1.30
N GLU A 75 -52.20 -4.16 -1.89
CA GLU A 75 -52.50 -4.98 -3.07
C GLU A 75 -52.28 -6.47 -2.81
N TYR A 76 -52.45 -6.92 -1.56
CA TYR A 76 -52.32 -8.32 -1.19
C TYR A 76 -53.39 -8.75 -0.18
N VAL A 77 -54.45 -9.38 -0.67
CA VAL A 77 -55.41 -10.15 0.13
C VAL A 77 -55.14 -11.64 -0.12
N PRO A 78 -54.55 -12.39 0.82
CA PRO A 78 -54.46 -13.83 0.70
C PRO A 78 -55.85 -14.43 0.92
N GLU A 79 -56.40 -15.12 -0.07
CA GLU A 79 -57.47 -16.09 0.18
C GLU A 79 -56.90 -17.16 1.12
N LYS A 80 -57.39 -17.22 2.36
CA LYS A 80 -57.07 -18.30 3.30
C LYS A 80 -57.61 -19.60 2.71
N ALA A 81 -56.76 -20.38 2.04
CA ALA A 81 -57.10 -21.74 1.64
C ALA A 81 -57.37 -22.59 2.89
N SER A 82 -58.53 -23.24 2.92
CA SER A 82 -58.92 -24.16 3.99
C SER A 82 -58.00 -25.39 3.99
N VAL A 83 -57.49 -25.73 5.18
CA VAL A 83 -56.52 -26.81 5.40
C VAL A 83 -57.17 -28.17 5.12
N MET A 84 -56.71 -28.87 4.09
CA MET A 84 -56.97 -30.31 3.91
C MET A 84 -55.72 -31.12 4.28
N SER A 85 -55.86 -31.93 5.33
CA SER A 85 -54.76 -32.69 5.96
C SER A 85 -54.78 -34.16 5.52
N SER A 86 -53.92 -34.56 4.57
CA SER A 86 -53.26 -35.89 4.55
C SER A 86 -52.36 -36.16 3.31
N THR A 87 -52.27 -35.27 2.32
CA THR A 87 -51.41 -35.43 1.12
C THR A 87 -50.36 -34.30 0.93
N SER A 88 -50.00 -33.59 1.99
CA SER A 88 -49.38 -32.25 1.89
C SER A 88 -47.89 -32.20 1.49
N ALA A 89 -47.05 -33.16 1.85
CA ALA A 89 -45.60 -33.03 1.67
C ALA A 89 -45.15 -33.19 0.20
N HIS A 90 -45.74 -34.14 -0.54
CA HIS A 90 -45.43 -34.34 -1.95
C HIS A 90 -45.95 -33.18 -2.81
N GLU A 91 -47.17 -32.71 -2.51
CA GLU A 91 -47.77 -31.54 -3.13
C GLU A 91 -46.94 -30.27 -2.90
N ALA A 92 -46.45 -30.06 -1.67
CA ALA A 92 -45.56 -28.94 -1.36
C ALA A 92 -44.23 -29.00 -2.15
N GLY A 93 -43.68 -30.20 -2.34
CA GLY A 93 -42.50 -30.42 -3.20
C GLY A 93 -42.77 -30.12 -4.67
N MET A 94 -43.95 -30.50 -5.20
CA MET A 94 -44.35 -30.16 -6.56
C MET A 94 -44.51 -28.66 -6.75
N LEU A 95 -45.20 -27.97 -5.83
CA LEU A 95 -45.35 -26.51 -5.87
C LEU A 95 -43.98 -25.81 -5.78
N PHE A 96 -43.07 -26.30 -4.95
CA PHE A 96 -41.71 -25.76 -4.85
C PHE A 96 -40.91 -25.92 -6.16
N THR A 97 -40.94 -27.10 -6.76
CA THR A 97 -40.26 -27.33 -8.06
C THR A 97 -40.88 -26.51 -9.19
N GLN A 98 -42.20 -26.33 -9.17
CA GLN A 98 -42.91 -25.45 -10.09
C GLN A 98 -42.47 -23.99 -9.88
N ALA A 99 -42.39 -23.52 -8.64
CA ALA A 99 -41.89 -22.18 -8.33
C ALA A 99 -40.45 -21.97 -8.80
N LEU A 100 -39.56 -22.93 -8.55
CA LEU A 100 -38.19 -22.89 -9.05
C LEU A 100 -38.14 -22.83 -10.58
N SER A 101 -39.04 -23.53 -11.28
CA SER A 101 -39.12 -23.46 -12.73
C SER A 101 -39.47 -22.06 -13.25
N TYR A 102 -40.29 -21.29 -12.53
CA TYR A 102 -40.56 -19.89 -12.86
C TYR A 102 -39.33 -19.01 -12.66
N THR A 103 -38.51 -19.31 -11.63
CA THR A 103 -37.26 -18.57 -11.38
C THR A 103 -36.12 -18.96 -12.34
N GLU A 104 -36.04 -20.21 -12.78
CA GLU A 104 -34.92 -20.75 -13.57
C GLU A 104 -35.19 -20.84 -15.08
N LYS A 105 -36.42 -21.14 -15.51
CA LYS A 105 -36.77 -21.43 -16.92
C LYS A 105 -37.43 -20.27 -17.68
N GLY A 106 -37.57 -19.08 -17.10
CA GLY A 106 -37.98 -17.89 -17.86
C GLY A 106 -39.39 -17.90 -18.47
N LYS A 107 -40.26 -18.86 -18.11
CA LYS A 107 -41.68 -18.82 -18.50
C LYS A 107 -42.39 -17.75 -17.67
N GLY A 108 -42.26 -16.49 -18.09
CA GLY A 108 -42.77 -15.31 -17.40
C GLY A 108 -41.67 -14.30 -17.03
N HIS A 109 -40.75 -14.01 -17.95
CA HIS A 109 -39.71 -13.00 -17.73
C HIS A 109 -40.30 -11.68 -17.21
N GLY A 110 -39.74 -11.18 -16.09
CA GLY A 110 -40.10 -9.91 -15.49
C GLY A 110 -40.65 -10.03 -14.05
N LYS A 111 -41.20 -8.91 -13.54
CA LYS A 111 -41.75 -8.82 -12.18
C LYS A 111 -42.92 -9.78 -11.94
N ASP A 112 -43.72 -10.08 -12.96
CA ASP A 112 -44.95 -10.87 -12.81
C ASP A 112 -44.67 -12.38 -12.67
N GLY A 113 -43.68 -12.93 -13.37
CA GLY A 113 -43.25 -14.32 -13.15
C GLY A 113 -42.62 -14.52 -11.78
N LYS A 114 -41.85 -13.52 -11.30
CA LYS A 114 -41.32 -13.54 -9.92
C LYS A 114 -42.45 -13.49 -8.89
N ARG A 115 -43.47 -12.64 -9.08
CA ARG A 115 -44.68 -12.62 -8.23
C ARG A 115 -45.38 -13.99 -8.22
N ALA A 116 -45.58 -14.60 -9.39
CA ALA A 116 -46.20 -15.92 -9.48
C ALA A 116 -45.37 -17.00 -8.75
N ALA A 117 -44.04 -16.96 -8.89
CA ALA A 117 -43.14 -17.86 -8.17
C ALA A 117 -43.26 -17.69 -6.65
N HIS A 118 -43.26 -16.45 -6.15
CA HIS A 118 -43.40 -16.16 -4.72
C HIS A 118 -44.76 -16.61 -4.15
N ARG A 119 -45.85 -16.50 -4.92
CA ARG A 119 -47.16 -17.06 -4.51
C ARG A 119 -47.10 -18.58 -4.35
N LEU A 120 -46.48 -19.29 -5.29
CA LEU A 120 -46.30 -20.74 -5.20
C LEU A 120 -45.41 -21.13 -4.00
N LEU A 121 -44.37 -20.33 -3.70
CA LEU A 121 -43.52 -20.53 -2.53
C LEU A 121 -44.28 -20.31 -1.21
N GLU A 122 -45.15 -19.32 -1.13
CA GLU A 122 -46.02 -19.10 0.04
C GLU A 122 -46.95 -20.30 0.27
N LEU A 123 -47.58 -20.82 -0.77
CA LEU A 123 -48.43 -22.02 -0.67
C LEU A 123 -47.61 -23.25 -0.22
N ALA A 124 -46.43 -23.47 -0.80
CA ALA A 124 -45.55 -24.56 -0.39
C ALA A 124 -45.05 -24.41 1.06
N ALA A 125 -44.82 -23.18 1.52
CA ALA A 125 -44.43 -22.88 2.90
C ALA A 125 -45.56 -23.16 3.89
N GLN A 126 -46.81 -22.81 3.54
CA GLN A 126 -48.01 -23.13 4.33
C GLN A 126 -48.21 -24.64 4.48
N LEU A 127 -47.90 -25.41 3.43
CA LEU A 127 -47.92 -26.89 3.46
C LEU A 127 -46.74 -27.51 4.22
N GLY A 128 -45.79 -26.71 4.71
CA GLY A 128 -44.69 -27.18 5.57
C GLY A 128 -43.35 -27.42 4.87
N HIS A 129 -43.17 -27.06 3.60
CA HIS A 129 -41.91 -27.30 2.89
C HIS A 129 -40.77 -26.44 3.46
N PRO A 130 -39.66 -27.04 3.96
CA PRO A 130 -38.64 -26.31 4.74
C PRO A 130 -37.89 -25.26 3.91
N GLU A 131 -37.47 -25.58 2.68
CA GLU A 131 -36.79 -24.60 1.82
C GLU A 131 -37.71 -23.47 1.36
N ALA A 132 -39.00 -23.77 1.19
CA ALA A 132 -39.98 -22.74 0.84
C ALA A 132 -40.17 -21.77 2.01
N LYS A 133 -40.30 -22.30 3.24
CA LYS A 133 -40.36 -21.50 4.48
C LYS A 133 -39.16 -20.57 4.64
N LYS A 134 -37.94 -21.02 4.29
CA LYS A 134 -36.75 -20.17 4.34
C LYS A 134 -36.86 -18.99 3.37
N ILE A 135 -37.23 -19.27 2.11
CA ILE A 135 -37.32 -18.23 1.08
C ILE A 135 -38.45 -17.24 1.40
N THR A 136 -39.60 -17.73 1.89
CA THR A 136 -40.71 -16.86 2.28
C THR A 136 -40.38 -16.04 3.53
N ALA A 137 -39.68 -16.60 4.51
CA ALA A 137 -39.22 -15.85 5.69
C ALA A 137 -38.32 -14.66 5.30
N TYR A 138 -37.36 -14.87 4.40
CA TYR A 138 -36.56 -13.79 3.84
C TYR A 138 -37.37 -12.83 2.96
N GLY A 139 -38.36 -13.33 2.21
CA GLY A 139 -39.30 -12.50 1.46
C GLY A 139 -40.09 -11.54 2.36
N HIS A 140 -40.61 -12.04 3.49
CA HIS A 140 -41.30 -11.22 4.50
C HIS A 140 -40.36 -10.20 5.16
N LEU A 141 -39.10 -10.57 5.40
CA LEU A 141 -38.09 -9.68 5.98
C LEU A 141 -37.75 -8.50 5.04
N PHE A 142 -37.60 -8.77 3.75
CA PHE A 142 -37.15 -7.80 2.75
C PHE A 142 -38.27 -7.11 1.99
N GLY A 143 -39.50 -7.61 2.01
CA GLY A 143 -40.63 -7.00 1.31
C GLY A 143 -40.54 -7.12 -0.21
N ASP A 144 -40.01 -8.23 -0.74
CA ASP A 144 -39.74 -8.40 -2.18
C ASP A 144 -41.03 -8.44 -3.02
N TYR A 145 -41.66 -9.61 -3.09
CA TYR A 145 -42.92 -9.87 -3.81
C TYR A 145 -44.01 -10.42 -2.88
N THR A 146 -43.73 -10.41 -1.58
CA THR A 146 -44.56 -10.90 -0.49
C THR A 146 -44.84 -9.74 0.47
N ARG A 147 -45.84 -9.88 1.35
CA ARG A 147 -46.12 -8.87 2.37
C ARG A 147 -44.90 -8.64 3.26
N TRP A 148 -44.51 -7.37 3.45
CA TRP A 148 -43.44 -7.00 4.37
C TRP A 148 -43.91 -7.16 5.83
N SER A 149 -43.29 -8.07 6.58
CA SER A 149 -43.66 -8.40 7.96
C SER A 149 -42.47 -8.97 8.73
N ILE A 150 -41.91 -8.16 9.64
CA ILE A 150 -40.75 -8.54 10.46
C ILE A 150 -41.14 -9.62 11.48
N GLU A 151 -42.36 -9.56 12.02
CA GLU A 151 -42.85 -10.50 13.03
C GLU A 151 -43.09 -11.90 12.46
N GLU A 152 -43.68 -12.00 11.26
CA GLU A 152 -43.89 -13.29 10.58
C GLU A 152 -42.56 -13.92 10.17
N ALA A 153 -41.62 -13.10 9.67
CA ALA A 153 -40.25 -13.54 9.40
C ALA A 153 -39.58 -14.07 10.68
N LYS A 154 -39.71 -13.37 11.81
CA LYS A 154 -39.15 -13.81 13.09
C LYS A 154 -39.73 -15.15 13.55
N LYS A 155 -41.05 -15.32 13.50
CA LYS A 155 -41.73 -16.58 13.88
C LYS A 155 -41.22 -17.76 13.05
N THR A 156 -41.16 -17.59 11.73
CA THR A 156 -40.69 -18.63 10.81
C THR A 156 -39.20 -18.93 11.00
N PHE A 157 -38.36 -17.93 11.27
CA PHE A 157 -36.96 -18.17 11.58
C PHE A 157 -36.76 -18.95 12.88
N VAL A 158 -37.50 -18.63 13.95
CA VAL A 158 -37.40 -19.38 15.24
C VAL A 158 -37.83 -20.84 15.06
N GLU A 159 -38.89 -21.08 14.27
CA GLU A 159 -39.30 -22.44 13.92
C GLU A 159 -38.17 -23.21 13.22
N LEU A 160 -37.56 -22.60 12.20
CA LEU A 160 -36.49 -23.22 11.42
C LEU A 160 -35.16 -23.32 12.18
N GLU A 161 -34.89 -22.42 13.13
CA GLU A 161 -33.74 -22.49 14.02
C GLU A 161 -33.80 -23.76 14.88
N SER A 162 -34.99 -24.10 15.40
CA SER A 162 -35.17 -25.33 16.18
C SER A 162 -34.85 -26.60 15.38
N THR A 163 -34.98 -26.53 14.04
CA THR A 163 -34.57 -27.60 13.11
C THR A 163 -33.08 -27.58 12.75
N GLY A 164 -32.32 -26.58 13.20
CA GLY A 164 -30.88 -26.43 12.93
C GLY A 164 -30.55 -25.80 11.58
N SER A 165 -31.48 -25.05 10.96
CA SER A 165 -31.24 -24.45 9.64
C SER A 165 -30.19 -23.33 9.69
N PRO A 166 -29.10 -23.39 8.88
CA PRO A 166 -28.08 -22.35 8.87
C PRO A 166 -28.61 -21.02 8.32
N ASP A 167 -29.55 -21.05 7.37
CA ASP A 167 -30.13 -19.83 6.79
C ASP A 167 -31.04 -19.10 7.80
N ALA A 168 -31.75 -19.85 8.64
CA ALA A 168 -32.56 -19.28 9.71
C ALA A 168 -31.67 -18.71 10.83
N GLN A 169 -30.60 -19.41 11.20
CA GLN A 169 -29.60 -18.91 12.15
C GLN A 169 -28.95 -17.61 11.65
N LEU A 170 -28.71 -17.46 10.34
CA LEU A 170 -28.26 -16.19 9.76
C LEU A 170 -29.29 -15.07 9.96
N GLY A 171 -30.57 -15.36 9.71
CA GLY A 171 -31.67 -14.40 9.85
C GLY A 171 -31.85 -13.92 11.29
N ILE A 172 -31.82 -14.85 12.25
CA ILE A 172 -31.89 -14.54 13.69
C ILE A 172 -30.63 -13.82 14.16
N GLY A 173 -29.45 -14.25 13.71
CA GLY A 173 -28.19 -13.55 13.99
C GLY A 173 -28.22 -12.10 13.51
N PHE A 174 -28.79 -11.86 12.33
CA PHE A 174 -29.03 -10.52 11.78
C PHE A 174 -30.02 -9.69 12.60
N MET A 175 -31.14 -10.27 13.02
CA MET A 175 -32.12 -9.59 13.88
C MET A 175 -31.50 -9.20 15.23
N HIS A 176 -30.71 -10.08 15.85
CA HIS A 176 -29.98 -9.76 17.09
C HIS A 176 -28.89 -8.70 16.87
N ALA A 177 -28.14 -8.77 15.77
CA ALA A 177 -27.09 -7.82 15.44
C ALA A 177 -27.64 -6.41 15.28
N THR A 178 -28.74 -6.28 14.55
CA THR A 178 -29.33 -4.98 14.21
C THR A 178 -30.37 -4.51 15.22
N GLY A 179 -30.90 -5.41 16.05
CA GLY A 179 -32.04 -5.12 16.94
C GLY A 179 -33.37 -4.98 16.19
N VAL A 180 -33.46 -5.35 14.91
CA VAL A 180 -34.72 -5.32 14.16
C VAL A 180 -35.64 -6.44 14.65
N GLY A 181 -36.88 -6.11 15.04
CA GLY A 181 -37.84 -7.08 15.58
C GLY A 181 -37.49 -7.62 16.98
N MET A 182 -36.53 -6.99 17.66
CA MET A 182 -36.06 -7.34 19.01
C MET A 182 -36.11 -6.12 19.93
N GLU A 183 -36.22 -6.34 21.23
CA GLU A 183 -36.26 -5.24 22.21
C GLU A 183 -34.94 -4.45 22.25
N LYS A 184 -33.80 -5.15 22.14
CA LYS A 184 -32.45 -4.57 22.12
C LYS A 184 -31.53 -5.35 21.20
N SER A 185 -30.52 -4.67 20.67
CA SER A 185 -29.41 -5.30 19.94
C SER A 185 -28.52 -6.08 20.91
N ASP A 186 -28.17 -7.32 20.54
CA ASP A 186 -27.29 -8.21 21.31
C ASP A 186 -26.23 -8.79 20.38
N GLN A 187 -25.04 -8.17 20.41
CA GLN A 187 -23.92 -8.61 19.57
C GLN A 187 -23.38 -9.98 19.97
N GLY A 188 -23.48 -10.37 21.25
CA GLY A 188 -23.00 -11.66 21.75
C GLY A 188 -23.79 -12.80 21.13
N LYS A 189 -25.13 -12.74 21.23
CA LYS A 189 -26.01 -13.73 20.58
C LYS A 189 -25.86 -13.70 19.06
N ALA A 190 -25.76 -12.52 18.46
CA ALA A 190 -25.58 -12.40 17.02
C ALA A 190 -24.34 -13.15 16.51
N ILE A 191 -23.20 -13.01 17.19
CA ILE A 191 -21.95 -13.71 16.83
C ILE A 191 -22.10 -15.22 16.94
N VAL A 192 -22.76 -15.70 18.00
CA VAL A 192 -23.01 -17.14 18.19
C VAL A 192 -23.85 -17.70 17.04
N TYR A 193 -24.93 -17.03 16.68
CA TYR A 193 -25.77 -17.43 15.55
C TYR A 193 -25.05 -17.37 14.21
N TYR A 194 -24.29 -16.30 13.94
CA TYR A 194 -23.47 -16.23 12.73
C TYR A 194 -22.39 -17.32 12.68
N MET A 195 -21.82 -17.68 13.82
CA MET A 195 -20.83 -18.76 13.90
C MET A 195 -21.44 -20.11 13.55
N PHE A 196 -22.59 -20.47 14.15
CA PHE A 196 -23.28 -21.72 13.84
C PHE A 196 -23.74 -21.77 12.37
N SER A 197 -24.28 -20.66 11.85
CA SER A 197 -24.65 -20.55 10.45
C SER A 197 -23.45 -20.70 9.49
N ALA A 198 -22.32 -20.08 9.83
CA ALA A 198 -21.08 -20.16 9.05
C ALA A 198 -20.48 -21.58 9.07
N LEU A 199 -20.57 -22.29 10.21
CA LEU A 199 -20.21 -23.70 10.33
C LEU A 199 -21.15 -24.60 9.52
N GLY A 200 -22.44 -24.27 9.48
CA GLY A 200 -23.44 -24.90 8.62
C GLY A 200 -23.26 -24.62 7.13
N GLY A 201 -22.22 -23.85 6.74
CA GLY A 201 -21.83 -23.66 5.35
C GLY A 201 -22.51 -22.50 4.62
N ASN A 202 -23.28 -21.66 5.32
CA ASN A 202 -23.93 -20.51 4.68
C ASN A 202 -22.87 -19.45 4.29
N PRO A 203 -22.75 -19.09 3.00
CA PRO A 203 -21.72 -18.17 2.52
C PRO A 203 -21.92 -16.72 3.01
N LEU A 204 -23.16 -16.28 3.24
CA LEU A 204 -23.46 -14.95 3.76
C LEU A 204 -23.04 -14.82 5.23
N ALA A 205 -23.27 -15.86 6.04
CA ALA A 205 -22.80 -15.88 7.43
C ALA A 205 -21.26 -15.91 7.51
N GLN A 206 -20.61 -16.69 6.64
CA GLN A 206 -19.15 -16.67 6.52
C GLN A 206 -18.66 -15.27 6.10
N MET A 207 -19.34 -14.60 5.18
CA MET A 207 -19.02 -13.23 4.76
C MET A 207 -19.17 -12.23 5.91
N ALA A 208 -20.26 -12.30 6.68
CA ALA A 208 -20.50 -11.47 7.86
C ALA A 208 -19.41 -11.67 8.93
N MET A 209 -19.05 -12.93 9.23
CA MET A 209 -17.96 -13.24 10.16
C MET A 209 -16.61 -12.76 9.65
N GLY A 210 -16.34 -12.92 8.34
CA GLY A 210 -15.14 -12.38 7.69
C GLY A 210 -15.03 -10.87 7.86
N PHE A 211 -16.13 -10.14 7.64
CA PHE A 211 -16.18 -8.69 7.85
C PHE A 211 -15.96 -8.31 9.31
N ARG A 212 -16.62 -9.01 10.25
CA ARG A 212 -16.49 -8.76 11.70
C ARG A 212 -15.05 -8.96 12.19
N TYR A 213 -14.38 -10.04 11.81
CA TYR A 213 -12.97 -10.26 12.15
C TYR A 213 -12.02 -9.27 11.47
N HIS A 214 -12.33 -8.83 10.25
CA HIS A 214 -11.52 -7.84 9.54
C HIS A 214 -11.63 -6.43 10.15
N SER A 215 -12.85 -6.04 10.54
CA SER A 215 -13.16 -4.70 11.08
C SER A 215 -13.10 -4.61 12.61
N GLY A 216 -13.10 -5.74 13.33
CA GLY A 216 -13.12 -5.78 14.79
C GLY A 216 -14.50 -5.55 15.42
N VAL A 217 -15.61 -5.86 14.72
CA VAL A 217 -16.97 -5.61 15.20
C VAL A 217 -17.46 -6.78 16.08
N GLY A 218 -17.44 -6.55 17.39
CA GLY A 218 -17.87 -7.52 18.41
C GLY A 218 -16.91 -8.70 18.61
N VAL A 219 -15.82 -8.76 17.84
CA VAL A 219 -14.73 -9.75 17.93
C VAL A 219 -13.39 -9.03 17.81
N PRO A 220 -12.30 -9.54 18.41
CA PRO A 220 -10.97 -8.95 18.22
C PRO A 220 -10.56 -9.05 16.74
N GLN A 221 -9.90 -7.98 16.26
CA GLN A 221 -9.46 -7.92 14.86
C GLN A 221 -8.42 -9.02 14.59
N SER A 222 -8.71 -9.89 13.62
CA SER A 222 -7.82 -10.98 13.22
C SER A 222 -7.88 -11.20 11.72
N CYS A 223 -6.74 -11.00 11.06
CA CYS A 223 -6.65 -11.13 9.62
C CYS A 223 -6.76 -12.60 9.16
N GLU A 224 -6.14 -13.53 9.89
CA GLU A 224 -6.11 -14.95 9.51
C GLU A 224 -7.49 -15.61 9.60
N SER A 225 -8.27 -15.29 10.64
CA SER A 225 -9.66 -15.76 10.72
C SER A 225 -10.50 -15.16 9.60
N ALA A 226 -10.40 -13.84 9.36
CA ALA A 226 -11.09 -13.18 8.25
C ALA A 226 -10.74 -13.80 6.90
N LEU A 227 -9.46 -14.08 6.65
CA LEU A 227 -8.96 -14.74 5.44
C LEU A 227 -9.60 -16.10 5.25
N SER A 228 -9.69 -16.92 6.32
CA SER A 228 -10.27 -18.25 6.23
C SER A 228 -11.75 -18.24 5.81
N TYR A 229 -12.54 -17.29 6.31
CA TYR A 229 -13.95 -17.14 5.95
C TYR A 229 -14.10 -16.58 4.53
N TYR A 230 -13.42 -15.47 4.22
CA TYR A 230 -13.52 -14.86 2.89
C TYR A 230 -13.00 -15.79 1.79
N GLN A 231 -12.00 -16.61 2.06
CA GLN A 231 -11.51 -17.60 1.09
C GLN A 231 -12.58 -18.64 0.76
N LYS A 232 -13.36 -19.13 1.74
CA LYS A 232 -14.46 -20.08 1.52
C LYS A 232 -15.56 -19.45 0.65
N VAL A 233 -15.96 -18.21 0.97
CA VAL A 233 -16.98 -17.48 0.20
C VAL A 233 -16.47 -17.18 -1.20
N ALA A 234 -15.25 -16.69 -1.34
CA ALA A 234 -14.68 -16.37 -2.64
C ALA A 234 -14.53 -17.62 -3.52
N LYS A 235 -14.21 -18.78 -2.93
CA LYS A 235 -14.22 -20.07 -3.66
C LYS A 235 -15.63 -20.42 -4.12
N PHE A 236 -16.63 -20.33 -3.25
CA PHE A 236 -18.04 -20.54 -3.62
C PHE A 236 -18.49 -19.62 -4.76
N VAL A 237 -18.09 -18.34 -4.73
CA VAL A 237 -18.37 -17.40 -5.81
C VAL A 237 -17.62 -17.78 -7.08
N ALA A 238 -16.33 -18.09 -7.00
CA ALA A 238 -15.48 -18.45 -8.14
C ALA A 238 -15.97 -19.71 -8.87
N ASP A 239 -16.42 -20.73 -8.13
CA ASP A 239 -16.96 -21.98 -8.68
C ASP A 239 -18.30 -21.76 -9.41
N ASN A 240 -19.05 -20.72 -9.05
CA ASN A 240 -20.35 -20.37 -9.64
C ASN A 240 -20.27 -19.32 -10.77
N VAL A 241 -19.07 -18.88 -11.18
CA VAL A 241 -18.90 -17.92 -12.26
C VAL A 241 -19.19 -18.57 -13.61
N ARG A 242 -20.15 -18.00 -14.34
CA ARG A 242 -20.48 -18.35 -15.73
C ARG A 242 -19.53 -17.65 -16.72
N LEU A 243 -19.36 -18.25 -17.90
CA LEU A 243 -18.48 -17.78 -18.97
C LEU A 243 -19.15 -16.62 -19.76
N THR A 244 -20.47 -16.65 -19.88
CA THR A 244 -21.37 -15.55 -20.15
C THR A 244 -21.50 -14.80 -18.85
N THR A 245 -20.89 -13.62 -18.81
CA THR A 245 -20.70 -12.76 -17.64
C THR A 245 -21.88 -12.82 -16.65
N SER A 246 -21.57 -12.93 -15.36
CA SER A 246 -22.54 -12.78 -14.27
C SER A 246 -23.29 -11.45 -14.35
N GLN A 247 -24.52 -11.39 -13.80
CA GLN A 247 -25.31 -10.17 -13.81
C GLN A 247 -24.48 -8.95 -13.38
N ALA A 248 -24.49 -7.88 -14.14
CA ALA A 248 -23.66 -6.71 -13.86
C ALA A 248 -24.23 -5.93 -12.66
N ILE A 249 -23.73 -6.23 -11.46
CA ILE A 249 -24.19 -5.60 -10.21
C ILE A 249 -23.68 -4.16 -10.14
N GLN A 250 -24.62 -3.21 -10.15
CA GLN A 250 -24.31 -1.79 -10.00
C GLN A 250 -24.24 -1.40 -8.53
N ARG A 251 -23.19 -0.66 -8.18
CA ARG A 251 -22.96 -0.13 -6.84
C ARG A 251 -23.25 1.37 -6.86
N VAL A 252 -24.52 1.74 -6.80
CA VAL A 252 -24.97 3.14 -6.80
C VAL A 252 -24.97 3.68 -5.38
N ARG A 253 -24.28 4.81 -5.14
CA ARG A 253 -24.39 5.55 -3.89
C ARG A 253 -25.46 6.63 -4.03
N LEU A 254 -26.38 6.70 -3.07
CA LEU A 254 -27.48 7.69 -3.08
C LEU A 254 -26.97 9.12 -2.90
N THR A 255 -25.83 9.29 -2.21
CA THR A 255 -25.16 10.58 -2.05
C THR A 255 -24.69 11.16 -3.37
N ASP A 256 -24.20 10.30 -4.26
CA ASP A 256 -23.53 10.73 -5.49
C ASP A 256 -24.53 11.17 -6.58
N GLU A 257 -25.80 10.76 -6.50
CA GLU A 257 -26.85 11.17 -7.46
C GLU A 257 -27.36 12.60 -7.23
N ASN A 258 -27.36 13.04 -5.98
CA ASN A 258 -27.85 14.36 -5.61
C ASN A 258 -26.79 15.44 -5.80
N ASP A 259 -25.55 15.03 -6.09
CA ASP A 259 -24.43 15.91 -6.33
C ASP A 259 -24.20 16.02 -7.85
N PRO A 260 -24.67 17.09 -8.53
CA PRO A 260 -24.55 17.24 -9.99
C PRO A 260 -23.10 17.39 -10.46
N THR A 261 -22.16 17.46 -9.51
CA THR A 261 -20.73 17.74 -9.65
C THR A 261 -19.90 16.46 -9.79
N ILE A 262 -20.41 15.32 -9.30
CA ILE A 262 -19.73 14.04 -9.40
C ILE A 262 -19.99 13.50 -10.81
N THR A 263 -18.96 13.50 -11.66
CA THR A 263 -18.96 12.69 -12.89
C THR A 263 -19.02 11.23 -12.47
N VAL A 264 -20.23 10.70 -12.35
CA VAL A 264 -20.46 9.30 -12.00
C VAL A 264 -19.73 8.45 -13.04
N GLN A 265 -18.92 7.49 -12.57
CA GLN A 265 -18.12 6.67 -13.47
C GLN A 265 -19.04 5.99 -14.50
N PRO A 266 -18.73 6.07 -15.81
CA PRO A 266 -19.56 5.47 -16.86
C PRO A 266 -19.80 3.98 -16.56
N GLY A 267 -21.05 3.61 -16.25
CA GLY A 267 -21.47 2.24 -15.94
C GLY A 267 -21.90 1.97 -14.49
N THR A 268 -21.68 2.91 -13.56
CA THR A 268 -22.21 2.81 -12.19
C THR A 268 -23.65 3.33 -12.09
N THR A 269 -24.06 4.32 -12.89
CA THR A 269 -25.46 4.75 -12.99
C THR A 269 -26.32 3.77 -13.80
N PRO A 270 -27.62 3.68 -13.48
CA PRO A 270 -28.62 3.19 -14.42
C PRO A 270 -28.50 3.92 -15.76
N LEU A 271 -28.75 3.21 -16.87
CA LEU A 271 -28.78 3.81 -18.18
C LEU A 271 -30.05 4.64 -18.25
N ASP A 272 -29.94 5.92 -18.55
CA ASP A 272 -31.12 6.75 -18.76
C ASP A 272 -32.01 6.11 -19.82
N ASN A 273 -33.33 6.06 -19.55
CA ASN A 273 -34.29 5.46 -20.49
C ASN A 273 -34.18 6.08 -21.88
N ASN A 274 -33.92 7.39 -21.96
CA ASN A 274 -33.70 8.11 -23.21
C ASN A 274 -32.47 7.59 -23.98
N LEU A 275 -31.39 7.21 -23.28
CA LEU A 275 -30.18 6.68 -23.89
C LEU A 275 -30.37 5.21 -24.33
N LEU A 276 -31.17 4.43 -23.59
CA LEU A 276 -31.57 3.08 -24.03
C LEU A 276 -32.40 3.13 -25.32
N GLU A 277 -33.39 4.03 -25.38
CA GLU A 277 -34.19 4.25 -26.59
C GLU A 277 -33.33 4.70 -27.77
N TYR A 278 -32.35 5.56 -27.53
CA TYR A 278 -31.38 5.96 -28.55
C TYR A 278 -30.56 4.79 -29.09
N TYR A 279 -30.05 3.91 -28.22
CA TYR A 279 -29.35 2.70 -28.67
C TYR A 279 -30.26 1.74 -29.45
N ARG A 280 -31.52 1.57 -29.05
CA ARG A 280 -32.50 0.77 -29.79
C ARG A 280 -32.72 1.32 -31.19
N MET A 281 -32.97 2.63 -31.30
CA MET A 281 -33.12 3.32 -32.58
C MET A 281 -31.90 3.14 -33.50
N LEU A 282 -30.67 3.18 -32.96
CA LEU A 282 -29.46 2.93 -33.75
C LEU A 282 -29.33 1.47 -34.20
N ALA A 283 -29.63 0.53 -33.30
CA ALA A 283 -29.61 -0.89 -33.62
C ALA A 283 -30.65 -1.26 -34.69
N ASP A 284 -31.83 -0.65 -34.64
CA ASP A 284 -32.91 -0.83 -35.63
C ASP A 284 -32.51 -0.26 -37.00
N LYS A 285 -31.72 0.82 -37.02
CA LYS A 285 -31.09 1.36 -38.24
C LYS A 285 -29.95 0.47 -38.79
N GLY A 286 -29.60 -0.62 -38.10
CA GLY A 286 -28.57 -1.56 -38.53
C GLY A 286 -27.16 -1.22 -38.04
N ASP A 287 -27.00 -0.34 -37.05
CA ASP A 287 -25.68 -0.11 -36.45
C ASP A 287 -25.22 -1.33 -35.66
N VAL A 288 -24.20 -1.99 -36.20
CA VAL A 288 -23.61 -3.23 -35.69
C VAL A 288 -23.01 -3.05 -34.29
N SER A 289 -22.48 -1.86 -33.99
CA SER A 289 -21.88 -1.56 -32.69
C SER A 289 -22.94 -1.44 -31.59
N SER A 290 -24.06 -0.75 -31.90
CA SER A 290 -25.23 -0.67 -31.03
C SER A 290 -25.92 -2.02 -30.85
N GLN A 291 -26.04 -2.84 -31.91
CA GLN A 291 -26.56 -4.21 -31.81
C GLN A 291 -25.72 -5.08 -30.85
N LEU A 292 -24.39 -5.05 -31.00
CA LEU A 292 -23.49 -5.76 -30.09
C LEU A 292 -23.62 -5.23 -28.65
N GLY A 293 -23.67 -3.91 -28.48
CA GLY A 293 -23.79 -3.26 -27.17
C GLY A 293 -25.10 -3.60 -26.46
N LEU A 294 -26.23 -3.52 -27.15
CA LEU A 294 -27.54 -3.92 -26.61
C LEU A 294 -27.59 -5.41 -26.29
N GLY A 295 -27.04 -6.25 -27.17
CA GLY A 295 -26.92 -7.68 -26.89
C GLY A 295 -26.18 -7.95 -25.58
N GLN A 296 -25.07 -7.24 -25.32
CA GLN A 296 -24.32 -7.34 -24.06
C GLN A 296 -25.11 -6.81 -22.85
N ILE A 297 -25.86 -5.71 -23.01
CA ILE A 297 -26.69 -5.15 -21.93
C ILE A 297 -27.80 -6.13 -21.54
N TYR A 298 -28.53 -6.69 -22.50
CA TYR A 298 -29.57 -7.67 -22.23
C TYR A 298 -29.02 -9.02 -21.74
N LEU A 299 -27.85 -9.43 -22.21
CA LEU A 299 -27.17 -10.64 -21.72
C LEU A 299 -26.75 -10.48 -20.26
N ASN A 300 -26.22 -9.33 -19.87
CA ASN A 300 -25.68 -9.10 -18.53
C ASN A 300 -26.72 -8.56 -17.53
N GLY A 301 -27.87 -8.05 -17.98
CA GLY A 301 -28.94 -7.53 -17.10
C GLY A 301 -28.45 -6.46 -16.12
N GLY A 302 -28.06 -5.29 -16.63
CA GLY A 302 -27.55 -4.19 -15.81
C GLY A 302 -27.90 -2.82 -16.39
N ARG A 303 -27.60 -1.76 -15.63
CA ARG A 303 -27.95 -0.37 -15.96
C ARG A 303 -29.45 -0.10 -16.01
N GLY A 304 -30.22 -0.67 -15.09
CA GLY A 304 -31.68 -0.51 -15.05
C GLY A 304 -32.44 -1.36 -16.09
N VAL A 305 -31.74 -2.16 -16.90
CA VAL A 305 -32.34 -3.08 -17.87
C VAL A 305 -32.35 -4.50 -17.32
N GLU A 306 -33.51 -5.15 -17.34
CA GLU A 306 -33.64 -6.55 -16.92
C GLU A 306 -32.97 -7.50 -17.92
N GLN A 307 -32.43 -8.61 -17.41
CA GLN A 307 -31.77 -9.62 -18.23
C GLN A 307 -32.78 -10.30 -19.17
N ASN A 308 -32.47 -10.34 -20.46
CA ASN A 308 -33.31 -11.01 -21.46
C ASN A 308 -32.42 -11.75 -22.48
N PHE A 309 -32.35 -13.07 -22.34
CA PHE A 309 -31.50 -13.91 -23.19
C PHE A 309 -32.00 -14.03 -24.63
N GLU A 310 -33.32 -13.98 -24.86
CA GLU A 310 -33.92 -14.05 -26.20
C GLU A 310 -33.58 -12.80 -27.00
N LEU A 311 -33.81 -11.62 -26.41
CA LEU A 311 -33.44 -10.34 -27.05
C LEU A 311 -31.93 -10.26 -27.26
N ALA A 312 -31.13 -10.69 -26.28
CA ALA A 312 -29.68 -10.73 -26.43
C ALA A 312 -29.25 -11.60 -27.63
N HIS A 313 -29.82 -12.81 -27.77
CA HIS A 313 -29.56 -13.70 -28.89
C HIS A 313 -29.92 -13.04 -30.23
N ASN A 314 -31.11 -12.44 -30.33
CA ASN A 314 -31.57 -11.77 -31.55
C ASN A 314 -30.63 -10.62 -31.98
N TYR A 315 -30.20 -9.77 -31.04
CA TYR A 315 -29.28 -8.68 -31.35
C TYR A 315 -27.88 -9.18 -31.70
N PHE A 316 -27.40 -10.25 -31.05
CA PHE A 316 -26.12 -10.86 -31.43
C PHE A 316 -26.19 -11.56 -32.79
N ASP A 317 -27.30 -12.22 -33.12
CA ASP A 317 -27.49 -12.84 -34.43
C ASP A 317 -27.58 -11.80 -35.55
N ALA A 318 -28.29 -10.69 -35.32
CA ALA A 318 -28.29 -9.55 -36.24
C ALA A 318 -26.88 -8.98 -36.47
N ALA A 319 -26.11 -8.75 -35.40
CA ALA A 319 -24.74 -8.27 -35.50
C ALA A 319 -23.80 -9.29 -36.17
N ALA A 320 -24.01 -10.58 -35.93
CA ALA A 320 -23.25 -11.67 -36.55
C ALA A 320 -23.52 -11.77 -38.05
N LYS A 321 -24.79 -11.67 -38.48
CA LYS A 321 -25.17 -11.62 -39.91
C LYS A 321 -24.53 -10.43 -40.63
N SER A 322 -24.39 -9.29 -39.95
CA SER A 322 -23.66 -8.12 -40.43
C SER A 322 -22.13 -8.28 -40.45
N GLY A 323 -21.60 -9.45 -40.07
CA GLY A 323 -20.18 -9.79 -40.15
C GLY A 323 -19.35 -9.48 -38.90
N ASN A 324 -19.96 -9.10 -37.78
CA ASN A 324 -19.23 -8.83 -36.54
C ASN A 324 -18.73 -10.12 -35.87
N MET A 325 -17.42 -10.23 -35.67
CA MET A 325 -16.79 -11.43 -35.12
C MET A 325 -16.90 -11.50 -33.60
N ASP A 326 -17.05 -10.37 -32.92
CA ASP A 326 -17.28 -10.36 -31.48
C ASP A 326 -18.70 -10.83 -31.14
N ALA A 327 -19.68 -10.56 -32.02
CA ALA A 327 -21.02 -11.12 -31.90
C ALA A 327 -21.01 -12.66 -32.07
N HIS A 328 -20.26 -13.17 -33.07
CA HIS A 328 -20.02 -14.62 -33.21
C HIS A 328 -19.37 -15.22 -31.96
N ALA A 329 -18.42 -14.51 -31.33
CA ALA A 329 -17.79 -14.95 -30.10
C ALA A 329 -18.79 -15.04 -28.93
N GLN A 330 -19.69 -14.06 -28.80
CA GLN A 330 -20.73 -14.07 -27.76
C GLN A 330 -21.77 -15.16 -27.99
N LEU A 331 -22.24 -15.35 -29.23
CA LEU A 331 -23.13 -16.48 -29.56
C LEU A 331 -22.45 -17.81 -29.24
N GLY A 332 -21.17 -17.97 -29.59
CA GLY A 332 -20.39 -19.15 -29.25
C GLY A 332 -20.33 -19.41 -27.74
N LYS A 333 -20.14 -18.37 -26.92
CA LYS A 333 -20.20 -18.48 -25.45
C LYS A 333 -21.60 -18.90 -24.97
N MET A 334 -22.67 -18.28 -25.50
CA MET A 334 -24.06 -18.63 -25.15
C MET A 334 -24.39 -20.10 -25.42
N TYR A 335 -23.97 -20.65 -26.57
CA TYR A 335 -24.16 -22.08 -26.89
C TYR A 335 -23.25 -23.00 -26.06
N LEU A 336 -22.04 -22.56 -25.70
CA LEU A 336 -21.09 -23.36 -24.91
C LEU A 336 -21.60 -23.63 -23.48
N GLU A 337 -22.22 -22.64 -22.85
CA GLU A 337 -22.81 -22.77 -21.51
C GLU A 337 -24.23 -23.29 -21.52
N GLY A 338 -25.01 -22.85 -22.51
CA GLY A 338 -26.47 -22.95 -22.50
C GLY A 338 -27.10 -21.81 -21.69
N THR A 339 -28.06 -21.12 -22.29
CA THR A 339 -28.95 -20.15 -21.63
C THR A 339 -30.39 -20.67 -21.74
N PRO A 340 -31.38 -20.10 -21.01
CA PRO A 340 -32.78 -20.51 -21.16
C PRO A 340 -33.30 -20.46 -22.60
N SER A 341 -32.79 -19.52 -23.42
CA SER A 341 -33.14 -19.37 -24.83
C SER A 341 -32.29 -20.26 -25.76
N THR A 342 -31.00 -20.43 -25.46
CA THR A 342 -30.07 -21.22 -26.29
C THR A 342 -29.67 -22.52 -25.59
N PRO A 343 -30.14 -23.69 -26.03
CA PRO A 343 -29.71 -24.95 -25.43
C PRO A 343 -28.20 -25.14 -25.60
N LYS A 344 -27.59 -25.86 -24.65
CA LYS A 344 -26.16 -26.11 -24.63
C LYS A 344 -25.78 -27.03 -25.81
N ASP A 345 -24.99 -26.51 -26.74
CA ASP A 345 -24.48 -27.26 -27.89
C ASP A 345 -23.01 -26.89 -28.15
N GLY A 346 -22.14 -27.88 -27.94
CA GLY A 346 -20.70 -27.72 -28.07
C GLY A 346 -20.19 -27.61 -29.51
N GLU A 347 -20.88 -28.24 -30.46
CA GLU A 347 -20.44 -28.27 -31.86
C GLU A 347 -20.78 -26.96 -32.56
N ILE A 348 -22.00 -26.47 -32.33
CA ILE A 348 -22.44 -25.15 -32.79
C ILE A 348 -21.54 -24.06 -32.20
N ALA A 349 -21.28 -24.12 -30.89
CA ALA A 349 -20.37 -23.19 -30.21
C ALA A 349 -18.97 -23.20 -30.84
N PHE A 350 -18.41 -24.38 -31.09
CA PHE A 350 -17.10 -24.53 -31.74
C PHE A 350 -17.10 -23.91 -33.14
N GLY A 351 -18.14 -24.13 -33.94
CA GLY A 351 -18.27 -23.56 -35.28
C GLY A 351 -18.28 -22.02 -35.29
N TYR A 352 -19.04 -21.39 -34.40
CA TYR A 352 -19.06 -19.92 -34.26
C TYR A 352 -17.72 -19.37 -33.75
N LEU A 353 -17.12 -20.03 -32.75
CA LEU A 353 -15.85 -19.60 -32.15
C LEU A 353 -14.67 -19.77 -33.11
N LEU A 354 -14.65 -20.83 -33.91
CA LEU A 354 -13.59 -21.06 -34.91
C LEU A 354 -13.62 -19.97 -35.98
N LYS A 355 -14.80 -19.70 -36.56
CA LYS A 355 -14.98 -18.61 -37.54
C LYS A 355 -14.51 -17.26 -36.98
N ALA A 356 -14.82 -16.97 -35.72
CA ALA A 356 -14.40 -15.75 -35.03
C ALA A 356 -12.91 -15.71 -34.71
N ALA A 357 -12.31 -16.83 -34.29
CA ALA A 357 -10.90 -16.91 -33.96
C ALA A 357 -9.99 -16.78 -35.19
N ASP A 358 -10.39 -17.36 -36.32
CA ASP A 358 -9.66 -17.29 -37.60
C ASP A 358 -9.58 -15.87 -38.16
N ARG A 359 -10.67 -15.09 -37.98
CA ARG A 359 -10.69 -13.65 -38.30
C ARG A 359 -10.11 -12.77 -37.19
N GLY A 360 -9.54 -13.37 -36.14
CA GLY A 360 -8.78 -12.65 -35.14
C GLY A 360 -9.58 -12.00 -34.01
N SER A 361 -10.82 -12.41 -33.70
CA SER A 361 -11.48 -11.94 -32.47
C SER A 361 -10.73 -12.43 -31.23
N ALA A 362 -10.34 -11.50 -30.35
CA ALA A 362 -9.58 -11.83 -29.14
C ALA A 362 -10.41 -12.63 -28.13
N SER A 363 -11.71 -12.33 -28.03
CA SER A 363 -12.68 -13.05 -27.18
C SER A 363 -12.85 -14.50 -27.64
N ALA A 364 -12.99 -14.70 -28.96
CA ALA A 364 -13.09 -16.04 -29.53
C ALA A 364 -11.79 -16.85 -29.32
N GLN A 365 -10.63 -16.24 -29.53
CA GLN A 365 -9.32 -16.88 -29.28
C GLN A 365 -9.16 -17.31 -27.81
N ALA A 366 -9.60 -16.48 -26.85
CA ALA A 366 -9.58 -16.84 -25.44
C ALA A 366 -10.50 -18.03 -25.13
N THR A 367 -11.74 -17.98 -25.63
CA THR A 367 -12.75 -19.01 -25.38
C THR A 367 -12.39 -20.33 -26.05
N LEU A 368 -11.89 -20.30 -27.27
CA LEU A 368 -11.41 -21.50 -27.98
C LEU A 368 -10.16 -22.08 -27.29
N GLY A 369 -9.24 -21.22 -26.83
CA GLY A 369 -8.10 -21.63 -26.01
C GLY A 369 -8.54 -22.32 -24.71
N LEU A 370 -9.57 -21.78 -24.06
CA LEU A 370 -10.20 -22.40 -22.89
C LEU A 370 -10.84 -23.75 -23.21
N MET A 371 -11.54 -23.88 -24.34
CA MET A 371 -12.12 -25.17 -24.77
C MET A 371 -11.05 -26.24 -24.93
N TYR A 372 -9.92 -25.92 -25.59
CA TYR A 372 -8.79 -26.84 -25.71
C TYR A 372 -8.08 -27.12 -24.38
N MET A 373 -8.02 -26.14 -23.47
CA MET A 373 -7.40 -26.29 -22.15
C MET A 373 -8.21 -27.21 -21.23
N LYS A 374 -9.53 -26.98 -21.14
CA LYS A 374 -10.44 -27.75 -20.27
C LYS A 374 -10.96 -29.03 -20.91
N GLY A 375 -10.92 -29.13 -22.25
CA GLY A 375 -11.51 -30.24 -23.01
C GLY A 375 -13.03 -30.13 -23.14
N LEU A 376 -13.55 -28.91 -23.31
CA LEU A 376 -14.99 -28.68 -23.47
C LEU A 376 -15.38 -28.96 -24.92
N SER A 377 -16.11 -30.05 -25.16
CA SER A 377 -16.60 -30.46 -26.49
C SER A 377 -15.51 -30.77 -27.53
N VAL A 378 -14.24 -30.67 -27.14
CA VAL A 378 -13.06 -30.90 -27.98
C VAL A 378 -12.01 -31.64 -27.15
N LYS A 379 -11.19 -32.49 -27.79
CA LYS A 379 -10.08 -33.17 -27.11
C LYS A 379 -9.06 -32.15 -26.57
N LYS A 380 -8.59 -32.38 -25.34
CA LYS A 380 -7.61 -31.52 -24.66
C LYS A 380 -6.35 -31.38 -25.50
N ASN A 381 -5.93 -30.15 -25.77
CA ASN A 381 -4.71 -29.86 -26.52
C ASN A 381 -4.07 -28.58 -25.98
N PHE A 382 -3.07 -28.74 -25.12
CA PHE A 382 -2.42 -27.61 -24.44
C PHE A 382 -1.55 -26.76 -25.37
N ASP A 383 -1.01 -27.32 -26.45
CA ASP A 383 -0.20 -26.58 -27.42
C ASP A 383 -1.07 -25.59 -28.21
N LYS A 384 -2.23 -26.06 -28.70
CA LYS A 384 -3.22 -25.19 -29.35
C LYS A 384 -3.78 -24.16 -28.37
N ALA A 385 -4.07 -24.57 -27.13
CA ALA A 385 -4.55 -23.67 -26.09
C ALA A 385 -3.54 -22.56 -25.81
N LEU A 386 -2.25 -22.88 -25.62
CA LEU A 386 -1.22 -21.88 -25.39
C LEU A 386 -1.16 -20.89 -26.55
N ARG A 387 -1.11 -21.36 -27.79
CA ARG A 387 -1.01 -20.48 -28.97
C ARG A 387 -2.20 -19.51 -29.06
N LEU A 388 -3.42 -20.00 -28.85
CA LEU A 388 -4.62 -19.17 -28.92
C LEU A 388 -4.70 -18.17 -27.75
N LEU A 389 -4.34 -18.61 -26.54
CA LEU A 389 -4.32 -17.76 -25.35
C LEU A 389 -3.24 -16.69 -25.41
N THR A 390 -2.06 -16.99 -25.96
CA THR A 390 -1.01 -15.98 -26.19
C THR A 390 -1.48 -14.92 -27.18
N LEU A 391 -2.10 -15.33 -28.30
CA LEU A 391 -2.65 -14.40 -29.29
C LEU A 391 -3.72 -13.48 -28.69
N SER A 392 -4.58 -14.03 -27.82
CA SER A 392 -5.61 -13.26 -27.11
C SER A 392 -5.01 -12.32 -26.07
N ALA A 393 -4.01 -12.79 -25.30
CA ALA A 393 -3.33 -12.00 -24.28
C ALA A 393 -2.48 -10.86 -24.87
N ASP A 394 -1.87 -11.06 -26.04
CA ASP A 394 -1.12 -10.03 -26.78
C ASP A 394 -2.05 -8.89 -27.23
N LYS A 395 -3.31 -9.22 -27.54
CA LYS A 395 -4.39 -8.24 -27.78
C LYS A 395 -4.95 -7.61 -26.50
N LYS A 396 -4.34 -7.90 -25.35
CA LYS A 396 -4.73 -7.43 -24.01
C LYS A 396 -6.15 -7.82 -23.61
N HIS A 397 -6.65 -8.93 -24.13
CA HIS A 397 -7.95 -9.43 -23.72
C HIS A 397 -7.86 -10.09 -22.35
N VAL A 398 -8.82 -9.74 -21.48
CA VAL A 398 -8.78 -10.02 -20.04
C VAL A 398 -8.83 -11.52 -19.73
N GLU A 399 -9.72 -12.26 -20.40
CA GLU A 399 -9.84 -13.71 -20.25
C GLU A 399 -8.62 -14.45 -20.81
N GLY A 400 -8.04 -13.94 -21.91
CA GLY A 400 -6.81 -14.49 -22.48
C GLY A 400 -5.65 -14.40 -21.50
N GLN A 401 -5.47 -13.23 -20.86
CA GLN A 401 -4.47 -13.03 -19.80
C GLN A 401 -4.71 -13.93 -18.60
N LEU A 402 -5.98 -14.07 -18.16
CA LEU A 402 -6.35 -14.93 -17.05
C LEU A 402 -5.96 -16.39 -17.29
N TYR A 403 -6.44 -16.99 -18.38
CA TYR A 403 -6.22 -18.41 -18.66
C TYR A 403 -4.76 -18.70 -19.02
N LEU A 404 -4.06 -17.76 -19.68
CA LEU A 404 -2.62 -17.86 -19.87
C LEU A 404 -1.87 -17.84 -18.51
N GLY A 405 -2.31 -16.99 -17.58
CA GLY A 405 -1.80 -16.97 -16.21
C GLY A 405 -2.02 -18.30 -15.48
N GLU A 406 -3.20 -18.91 -15.65
CA GLU A 406 -3.53 -20.22 -15.09
C GLU A 406 -2.63 -21.34 -15.63
N LEU A 407 -2.32 -21.32 -16.93
CA LEU A 407 -1.37 -22.26 -17.55
C LEU A 407 0.03 -22.14 -16.93
N TYR A 408 0.56 -20.92 -16.78
CA TYR A 408 1.87 -20.70 -16.14
C TYR A 408 1.87 -21.02 -14.65
N TYR A 409 0.74 -20.82 -13.96
CA TYR A 409 0.59 -21.12 -12.55
C TYR A 409 0.61 -22.64 -12.27
N LYS A 410 -0.12 -23.40 -13.07
CA LYS A 410 -0.20 -24.87 -12.98
C LYS A 410 1.08 -25.54 -13.49
N GLY A 411 1.64 -25.04 -14.60
CA GLY A 411 2.72 -25.68 -15.35
C GLY A 411 2.22 -26.93 -16.04
N VAL A 412 2.35 -27.00 -17.36
CA VAL A 412 1.75 -28.07 -18.17
C VAL A 412 2.80 -28.61 -19.15
N PRO A 413 2.91 -29.93 -19.31
CA PRO A 413 3.81 -30.51 -20.31
C PRO A 413 3.25 -30.25 -21.72
N THR A 414 3.72 -29.18 -22.34
CA THR A 414 3.55 -28.87 -23.77
C THR A 414 4.80 -29.28 -24.55
N SER A 415 4.73 -29.31 -25.88
CA SER A 415 5.91 -29.58 -26.73
C SER A 415 7.06 -28.58 -26.50
N ALA A 416 6.76 -27.35 -26.05
CA ALA A 416 7.74 -26.35 -25.63
C ALA A 416 8.21 -26.48 -24.16
N GLY A 417 7.60 -27.37 -23.38
CA GLY A 417 7.97 -27.62 -21.97
C GLY A 417 7.70 -26.45 -21.02
N ILE A 418 6.44 -26.01 -20.87
CA ILE A 418 6.11 -24.92 -19.93
C ILE A 418 6.29 -25.37 -18.48
N LYS A 419 7.37 -24.90 -17.86
CA LYS A 419 7.58 -25.01 -16.41
C LYS A 419 6.69 -24.01 -15.66
N ARG A 420 6.42 -24.30 -14.38
CA ARG A 420 5.70 -23.38 -13.48
C ARG A 420 6.47 -22.07 -13.36
N ASP A 421 5.83 -20.96 -13.72
CA ASP A 421 6.41 -19.62 -13.64
C ASP A 421 5.46 -18.69 -12.90
N PHE A 422 5.59 -18.67 -11.57
CA PHE A 422 4.74 -17.87 -10.70
C PHE A 422 4.92 -16.36 -10.94
N LYS A 423 6.08 -15.91 -11.41
CA LYS A 423 6.32 -14.47 -11.67
C LYS A 423 5.53 -14.01 -12.89
N LYS A 424 5.53 -14.81 -13.97
CA LYS A 424 4.69 -14.54 -15.14
C LYS A 424 3.20 -14.65 -14.81
N ALA A 425 2.80 -15.69 -14.07
CA ALA A 425 1.41 -15.87 -13.64
C ALA A 425 0.92 -14.67 -12.82
N LEU A 426 1.70 -14.22 -11.83
CA LEU A 426 1.36 -13.05 -11.03
C LEU A 426 1.16 -11.80 -11.89
N LYS A 427 2.07 -11.55 -12.84
CA LYS A 427 1.97 -10.40 -13.74
C LYS A 427 0.70 -10.45 -14.59
N LEU A 428 0.34 -11.63 -15.09
CA LEU A 428 -0.87 -11.83 -15.90
C LEU A 428 -2.15 -11.69 -15.06
N PHE A 429 -2.19 -12.25 -13.85
CA PHE A 429 -3.32 -12.08 -12.93
C PHE A 429 -3.48 -10.63 -12.46
N GLN A 430 -2.39 -9.90 -12.26
CA GLN A 430 -2.44 -8.46 -11.96
C GLN A 430 -3.03 -7.65 -13.13
N MET A 431 -2.70 -7.96 -14.38
CA MET A 431 -3.34 -7.31 -15.53
C MET A 431 -4.83 -7.66 -15.65
N SER A 432 -5.17 -8.92 -15.38
CA SER A 432 -6.57 -9.39 -15.36
C SER A 432 -7.38 -8.78 -14.22
N SER A 433 -6.78 -8.58 -13.04
CA SER A 433 -7.45 -7.94 -11.89
C SER A 433 -7.62 -6.42 -12.12
N GLN A 434 -6.62 -5.76 -12.72
CA GLN A 434 -6.70 -4.33 -13.09
C GLN A 434 -7.84 -4.04 -14.07
N SER A 435 -8.16 -5.00 -14.95
CA SER A 435 -9.30 -4.91 -15.86
C SER A 435 -10.63 -5.34 -15.23
N GLY A 436 -10.64 -5.70 -13.96
CA GLY A 436 -11.88 -5.94 -13.19
C GLY A 436 -12.34 -7.40 -13.13
N HIS A 437 -11.61 -8.36 -13.71
CA HIS A 437 -12.09 -9.74 -13.83
C HIS A 437 -12.05 -10.52 -12.50
N MET A 438 -13.19 -11.08 -12.11
CA MET A 438 -13.39 -11.71 -10.79
C MET A 438 -12.42 -12.86 -10.51
N LEU A 439 -12.24 -13.79 -11.45
CA LEU A 439 -11.30 -14.89 -11.28
C LEU A 439 -9.84 -14.41 -11.23
N GLY A 440 -9.55 -13.23 -11.80
CA GLY A 440 -8.23 -12.62 -11.71
C GLY A 440 -7.94 -12.18 -10.28
N TYR A 441 -8.91 -11.52 -9.63
CA TYR A 441 -8.85 -11.21 -8.20
C TYR A 441 -8.70 -12.47 -7.34
N TYR A 442 -9.49 -13.52 -7.61
CA TYR A 442 -9.44 -14.78 -6.85
C TYR A 442 -8.06 -15.45 -6.93
N ASN A 443 -7.52 -15.61 -8.14
CA ASN A 443 -6.21 -16.23 -8.33
C ASN A 443 -5.09 -15.38 -7.72
N LEU A 444 -5.15 -14.06 -7.87
CA LEU A 444 -4.19 -13.14 -7.24
C LEU A 444 -4.26 -13.20 -5.71
N ALA A 445 -5.47 -13.25 -5.14
CA ALA A 445 -5.69 -13.41 -3.71
C ALA A 445 -5.11 -14.72 -3.19
N GLN A 446 -5.30 -15.82 -3.92
CA GLN A 446 -4.72 -17.11 -3.57
C GLN A 446 -3.18 -17.09 -3.61
N MET A 447 -2.58 -16.35 -4.54
CA MET A 447 -1.13 -16.14 -4.57
C MET A 447 -0.64 -15.35 -3.35
N HIS A 448 -1.34 -14.29 -2.94
CA HIS A 448 -0.98 -13.51 -1.73
C HIS A 448 -1.22 -14.26 -0.42
N ALA A 449 -2.26 -15.10 -0.34
CA ALA A 449 -2.56 -15.92 0.84
C ALA A 449 -1.53 -17.04 1.03
N THR A 450 -1.12 -17.69 -0.07
CA THR A 450 -0.14 -18.78 -0.03
C THR A 450 1.31 -18.28 -0.02
N GLY A 451 1.57 -17.08 -0.53
CA GLY A 451 2.92 -16.58 -0.75
C GLY A 451 3.59 -17.20 -2.00
N THR A 452 2.81 -17.60 -3.00
CA THR A 452 3.35 -18.19 -4.24
C THR A 452 3.77 -17.10 -5.22
N GLY A 453 5.07 -17.01 -5.52
CA GLY A 453 5.63 -16.01 -6.44
C GLY A 453 5.74 -14.57 -5.90
N VAL A 454 5.09 -14.25 -4.78
CA VAL A 454 5.16 -13.00 -4.02
C VAL A 454 5.15 -13.32 -2.52
N ALA A 455 5.70 -12.43 -1.68
CA ALA A 455 5.65 -12.58 -0.23
C ALA A 455 4.19 -12.69 0.28
N ARG A 456 3.96 -13.62 1.21
CA ARG A 456 2.64 -13.81 1.83
C ARG A 456 2.19 -12.50 2.49
N SER A 457 0.97 -12.07 2.19
CA SER A 457 0.35 -10.89 2.79
C SER A 457 -1.12 -11.16 3.05
N CYS A 458 -1.48 -11.31 4.33
CA CYS A 458 -2.87 -11.58 4.72
C CYS A 458 -3.81 -10.41 4.38
N THR A 459 -3.41 -9.16 4.65
CA THR A 459 -4.24 -7.96 4.42
C THR A 459 -4.67 -7.84 2.96
N HIS A 460 -3.70 -7.82 2.03
CA HIS A 460 -3.95 -7.81 0.60
C HIS A 460 -4.80 -9.01 0.14
N ALA A 461 -4.57 -10.21 0.68
CA ALA A 461 -5.36 -11.38 0.32
C ALA A 461 -6.83 -11.24 0.77
N VAL A 462 -7.07 -10.75 1.99
CA VAL A 462 -8.42 -10.50 2.52
C VAL A 462 -9.15 -9.46 1.68
N GLU A 463 -8.51 -8.35 1.32
CA GLU A 463 -9.10 -7.30 0.47
C GLU A 463 -9.50 -7.84 -0.91
N LEU A 464 -8.61 -8.61 -1.54
CA LEU A 464 -8.89 -9.22 -2.85
C LEU A 464 -10.01 -10.28 -2.73
N PHE A 465 -10.00 -11.15 -1.72
CA PHE A 465 -11.08 -12.14 -1.52
C PHE A 465 -12.40 -11.48 -1.17
N LYS A 466 -12.40 -10.42 -0.36
CA LYS A 466 -13.58 -9.59 -0.09
C LYS A 466 -14.14 -9.02 -1.39
N SER A 467 -13.30 -8.49 -2.27
CA SER A 467 -13.74 -7.97 -3.58
C SER A 467 -14.38 -9.05 -4.48
N VAL A 468 -14.01 -10.33 -4.32
CA VAL A 468 -14.63 -11.45 -5.01
C VAL A 468 -15.95 -11.81 -4.35
N ALA A 469 -15.98 -11.95 -3.03
CA ALA A 469 -17.17 -12.26 -2.26
C ALA A 469 -18.30 -11.24 -2.51
N GLU A 470 -17.97 -9.94 -2.55
CA GLU A 470 -18.96 -8.89 -2.82
C GLU A 470 -19.58 -8.92 -4.23
N ARG A 471 -18.99 -9.67 -5.17
CA ARG A 471 -19.53 -9.83 -6.53
C ARG A 471 -20.40 -11.10 -6.67
N GLY A 472 -20.66 -11.81 -5.58
CA GLY A 472 -21.64 -12.90 -5.55
C GLY A 472 -23.05 -12.42 -5.88
N LYS A 473 -23.94 -13.36 -6.25
CA LYS A 473 -25.34 -13.08 -6.66
C LYS A 473 -26.13 -12.26 -5.65
N TRP A 474 -25.85 -12.41 -4.36
CA TRP A 474 -26.52 -11.64 -3.31
C TRP A 474 -26.36 -10.12 -3.45
N GLY A 475 -25.34 -9.63 -4.17
CA GLY A 475 -25.21 -8.22 -4.49
C GLY A 475 -26.32 -7.66 -5.38
N GLU A 476 -27.12 -8.51 -6.05
CA GLU A 476 -28.36 -8.11 -6.75
C GLU A 476 -29.29 -7.29 -5.83
N ARG A 477 -29.29 -7.60 -4.52
CA ARG A 477 -30.07 -6.87 -3.50
C ARG A 477 -29.72 -5.38 -3.42
N LEU A 478 -28.52 -4.95 -3.82
CA LEU A 478 -28.18 -3.52 -3.90
C LEU A 478 -29.07 -2.80 -4.92
N MET A 479 -29.29 -3.44 -6.07
CA MET A 479 -30.13 -2.88 -7.14
C MET A 479 -31.61 -2.92 -6.75
N GLU A 480 -32.05 -3.98 -6.07
CA GLU A 480 -33.40 -4.07 -5.52
C GLU A 480 -33.66 -2.96 -4.49
N ALA A 481 -32.72 -2.73 -3.55
CA ALA A 481 -32.81 -1.66 -2.57
C ALA A 481 -32.88 -0.28 -3.22
N TYR A 482 -32.05 -0.03 -4.23
CA TYR A 482 -32.08 1.20 -5.01
C TYR A 482 -33.43 1.40 -5.73
N SER A 483 -33.97 0.34 -6.35
CA SER A 483 -35.27 0.40 -7.01
C SER A 483 -36.42 0.65 -6.02
N ALA A 484 -36.37 0.07 -4.82
CA ALA A 484 -37.33 0.31 -3.76
C ALA A 484 -37.29 1.77 -3.29
N TYR A 485 -36.08 2.32 -3.11
CA TYR A 485 -35.88 3.72 -2.75
C TYR A 485 -36.45 4.68 -3.80
N LYS A 486 -36.18 4.45 -5.10
CA LYS A 486 -36.74 5.27 -6.20
C LYS A 486 -38.26 5.17 -6.31
N ASN A 487 -38.84 4.03 -5.92
CA ASN A 487 -40.30 3.83 -5.88
C ASN A 487 -40.94 4.42 -4.62
N GLY A 488 -40.19 5.12 -3.75
CA GLY A 488 -40.70 5.71 -2.51
C GLY A 488 -40.85 4.73 -1.34
N ARG A 489 -40.44 3.45 -1.51
CA ARG A 489 -40.47 2.42 -0.45
C ARG A 489 -39.18 2.47 0.36
N GLN A 490 -39.04 3.52 1.18
CA GLN A 490 -37.80 3.83 1.91
C GLN A 490 -37.46 2.80 3.01
N ASP A 491 -38.44 2.32 3.78
CA ASP A 491 -38.20 1.33 4.83
C ASP A 491 -37.73 -0.03 4.29
N GLU A 492 -38.32 -0.48 3.18
CA GLU A 492 -37.91 -1.69 2.46
C GLU A 492 -36.46 -1.57 1.95
N ALA A 493 -36.14 -0.41 1.36
CA ALA A 493 -34.80 -0.10 0.90
C ALA A 493 -33.80 -0.07 2.06
N ALA A 494 -34.15 0.57 3.17
CA ALA A 494 -33.32 0.63 4.38
C ALA A 494 -33.05 -0.76 4.94
N MET A 495 -34.05 -1.66 4.95
CA MET A 495 -33.87 -3.05 5.37
C MET A 495 -32.87 -3.82 4.51
N LYS A 496 -32.99 -3.70 3.19
CA LYS A 496 -32.08 -4.36 2.25
C LYS A 496 -30.65 -3.81 2.38
N TYR A 497 -30.50 -2.50 2.49
CA TYR A 497 -29.19 -1.89 2.74
C TYR A 497 -28.61 -2.28 4.09
N LEU A 498 -29.43 -2.36 5.14
CA LEU A 498 -28.99 -2.80 6.47
C LEU A 498 -28.44 -4.22 6.46
N PHE A 499 -29.11 -5.14 5.78
CA PHE A 499 -28.61 -6.51 5.64
C PHE A 499 -27.27 -6.57 4.91
N LEU A 500 -27.13 -5.85 3.80
CA LEU A 500 -25.87 -5.79 3.05
C LEU A 500 -24.76 -5.04 3.81
N ALA A 501 -25.12 -4.05 4.63
CA ALA A 501 -24.19 -3.31 5.47
C ALA A 501 -23.54 -4.21 6.53
N GLU A 502 -24.30 -5.15 7.11
CA GLU A 502 -23.80 -6.19 8.03
C GLU A 502 -22.88 -7.22 7.34
N LEU A 503 -23.10 -7.49 6.05
CA LEU A 503 -22.18 -8.30 5.23
C LEU A 503 -20.87 -7.56 4.89
N GLY A 504 -20.82 -6.25 5.13
CA GLY A 504 -19.62 -5.43 4.93
C GLY A 504 -19.59 -4.61 3.64
N TYR A 505 -20.71 -4.52 2.89
CA TYR A 505 -20.78 -3.67 1.70
C TYR A 505 -20.71 -2.19 2.07
N GLU A 506 -19.65 -1.50 1.65
CA GLU A 506 -19.46 -0.06 1.89
C GLU A 506 -20.62 0.79 1.34
N VAL A 507 -21.03 0.55 0.09
CA VAL A 507 -22.15 1.29 -0.54
C VAL A 507 -23.47 1.10 0.19
N ALA A 508 -23.70 -0.08 0.78
CA ALA A 508 -24.89 -0.31 1.57
C ALA A 508 -24.83 0.45 2.91
N GLN A 509 -23.65 0.51 3.55
CA GLN A 509 -23.44 1.30 4.77
C GLN A 509 -23.69 2.78 4.51
N THR A 510 -23.19 3.34 3.40
CA THR A 510 -23.42 4.75 3.05
C THR A 510 -24.89 5.04 2.76
N ASN A 511 -25.54 4.19 1.97
CA ASN A 511 -26.93 4.41 1.57
C ASN A 511 -27.88 4.27 2.76
N LEU A 512 -27.63 3.29 3.65
CA LEU A 512 -28.37 3.18 4.90
C LEU A 512 -28.18 4.42 5.78
N ALA A 513 -26.92 4.82 6.01
CA ALA A 513 -26.62 5.98 6.86
C ALA A 513 -27.29 7.24 6.33
N TYR A 514 -27.29 7.41 5.01
CA TYR A 514 -27.95 8.52 4.32
C TYR A 514 -29.48 8.54 4.53
N ILE A 515 -30.16 7.40 4.40
CA ILE A 515 -31.62 7.30 4.62
C ILE A 515 -31.97 7.58 6.09
N LEU A 516 -31.17 7.07 7.02
CA LEU A 516 -31.37 7.27 8.46
C LEU A 516 -31.10 8.72 8.90
N ASP A 517 -30.06 9.36 8.36
CA ASP A 517 -29.69 10.76 8.65
C ASP A 517 -30.84 11.74 8.34
N ARG A 518 -31.58 11.45 7.25
CA ARG A 518 -32.75 12.22 6.82
C ARG A 518 -34.03 11.88 7.58
N GLY A 519 -34.04 10.80 8.35
CA GLY A 519 -35.25 10.32 9.04
C GLY A 519 -36.32 9.78 8.09
N GLU A 520 -35.93 9.31 6.91
CA GLU A 520 -36.84 8.79 5.88
C GLU A 520 -37.37 7.38 6.22
N ALA A 521 -36.58 6.56 6.92
CA ALA A 521 -36.98 5.21 7.35
C ALA A 521 -37.50 5.22 8.80
N THR A 522 -38.82 5.43 8.97
CA THR A 522 -39.45 5.59 10.29
C THR A 522 -40.06 4.29 10.83
N ALA A 523 -40.52 3.38 9.95
CA ALA A 523 -41.17 2.14 10.39
C ALA A 523 -40.17 1.08 10.86
N LEU A 524 -38.92 1.15 10.37
CA LEU A 524 -37.91 0.14 10.66
C LEU A 524 -37.40 0.17 12.12
N PHE A 525 -37.18 1.37 12.66
CA PHE A 525 -36.69 1.57 14.01
C PHE A 525 -37.67 2.46 14.78
N PRO A 526 -38.67 1.88 15.45
CA PRO A 526 -39.61 2.67 16.24
C PRO A 526 -38.86 3.31 17.40
N GLY A 527 -38.85 4.65 17.47
CA GLY A 527 -38.14 5.39 18.51
C GLY A 527 -37.90 6.86 18.20
N SER A 528 -37.11 7.52 19.05
CA SER A 528 -36.67 8.89 18.83
C SER A 528 -35.72 8.99 17.63
N ARG A 529 -35.70 10.15 16.98
CA ARG A 529 -34.77 10.45 15.88
C ARG A 529 -33.29 10.21 16.24
N GLU A 530 -32.95 10.35 17.52
CA GLU A 530 -31.60 10.13 18.05
C GLU A 530 -31.12 8.70 17.85
N ASN A 531 -31.97 7.69 18.06
CA ASN A 531 -31.63 6.27 17.82
C ASN A 531 -31.27 6.02 16.34
N ASN A 532 -31.95 6.68 15.40
CA ASN A 532 -31.62 6.61 13.98
C ASN A 532 -30.28 7.27 13.66
N LEU A 533 -29.97 8.39 14.33
CA LEU A 533 -28.68 9.08 14.17
C LEU A 533 -27.51 8.28 14.74
N GLU A 534 -27.67 7.59 15.88
CA GLU A 534 -26.66 6.67 16.41
C GLU A 534 -26.35 5.53 15.42
N ARG A 535 -27.39 4.97 14.81
CA ARG A 535 -27.25 3.92 13.78
C ARG A 535 -26.62 4.47 12.50
N ALA A 536 -26.99 5.67 12.08
CA ALA A 536 -26.37 6.36 10.96
C ALA A 536 -24.88 6.61 11.22
N PHE A 537 -24.53 7.10 12.42
CA PHE A 537 -23.17 7.34 12.88
C PHE A 537 -22.30 6.08 12.76
N VAL A 538 -22.78 4.94 13.28
CA VAL A 538 -22.04 3.67 13.19
C VAL A 538 -21.79 3.26 11.74
N ASN A 539 -22.77 3.45 10.85
CA ASN A 539 -22.62 3.10 9.44
C ASN A 539 -21.71 4.08 8.67
N TRP A 540 -21.77 5.38 8.98
CA TRP A 540 -20.80 6.36 8.49
C TRP A 540 -19.38 6.01 8.92
N GLN A 541 -19.19 5.62 10.17
CA GLN A 541 -17.90 5.17 10.69
C GLN A 541 -17.39 3.92 9.98
N ARG A 542 -18.26 2.91 9.78
CA ARG A 542 -17.90 1.68 9.05
C ARG A 542 -17.49 2.00 7.61
N SER A 543 -18.23 2.85 6.90
CA SER A 543 -17.90 3.26 5.53
C SER A 543 -16.60 4.10 5.46
N ALA A 544 -16.39 5.02 6.41
CA ALA A 544 -15.16 5.81 6.50
C ALA A 544 -13.91 4.94 6.74
N ASN A 545 -14.06 3.86 7.53
CA ASN A 545 -12.99 2.87 7.75
C ASN A 545 -12.69 2.03 6.50
N GLN A 546 -13.64 1.92 5.57
CA GLN A 546 -13.45 1.36 4.23
C GLN A 546 -12.94 2.39 3.20
N GLU A 547 -12.47 3.55 3.67
CA GLU A 547 -11.85 4.61 2.87
C GLU A 547 -12.80 5.36 1.93
N TYR A 548 -14.11 5.40 2.23
CA TYR A 548 -15.01 6.30 1.51
C TYR A 548 -14.83 7.76 1.98
N PRO A 549 -14.45 8.71 1.10
CA PRO A 549 -14.07 10.05 1.52
C PRO A 549 -15.23 10.87 2.09
N VAL A 550 -16.41 10.79 1.48
CA VAL A 550 -17.59 11.58 1.89
C VAL A 550 -18.11 11.10 3.24
N ALA A 551 -18.14 9.79 3.50
CA ALA A 551 -18.45 9.26 4.82
C ALA A 551 -17.50 9.79 5.90
N ARG A 552 -16.22 10.00 5.56
CA ARG A 552 -15.24 10.54 6.51
C ARG A 552 -15.48 12.01 6.84
N VAL A 553 -15.96 12.79 5.87
CA VAL A 553 -16.43 14.17 6.13
C VAL A 553 -17.68 14.16 6.99
N LYS A 554 -18.67 13.32 6.67
CA LYS A 554 -19.89 13.15 7.47
C LYS A 554 -19.60 12.73 8.90
N LEU A 555 -18.65 11.81 9.11
CA LEU A 555 -18.21 11.42 10.44
C LEU A 555 -17.62 12.61 11.22
N GLY A 556 -16.86 13.48 10.54
CA GLY A 556 -16.40 14.74 11.11
C GLY A 556 -17.55 15.66 11.51
N ASP A 557 -18.56 15.80 10.65
CA ASP A 557 -19.76 16.61 10.93
C ASP A 557 -20.52 16.07 12.15
N TYR A 558 -20.64 14.75 12.27
CA TYR A 558 -21.32 14.10 13.39
C TYR A 558 -20.62 14.39 14.72
N TYR A 559 -19.28 14.27 14.78
CA TYR A 559 -18.52 14.66 15.97
C TYR A 559 -18.55 16.17 16.24
N TYR A 560 -18.60 17.00 15.19
CA TYR A 560 -18.65 18.46 15.35
C TYR A 560 -19.99 18.92 15.95
N TYR A 561 -21.10 18.40 15.43
CA TYR A 561 -22.45 18.76 15.86
C TYR A 561 -23.00 17.92 17.03
N GLY A 562 -22.34 16.82 17.39
CA GLY A 562 -22.85 15.87 18.39
C GLY A 562 -24.09 15.11 17.91
N LEU A 563 -24.09 14.65 16.66
CA LEU A 563 -25.18 13.85 16.10
C LEU A 563 -24.96 12.38 16.45
N GLY A 564 -25.86 11.77 17.23
CA GLY A 564 -25.76 10.37 17.67
C GLY A 564 -24.52 10.06 18.54
N THR A 565 -23.76 11.09 18.94
CA THR A 565 -22.58 11.03 19.80
C THR A 565 -22.44 12.36 20.54
N GLU A 566 -21.63 12.40 21.60
CA GLU A 566 -21.27 13.67 22.23
C GLU A 566 -20.34 14.49 21.33
N PRO A 567 -20.44 15.84 21.34
CA PRO A 567 -19.61 16.68 20.49
C PRO A 567 -18.13 16.57 20.89
N ASP A 568 -17.29 16.18 19.92
CA ASP A 568 -15.84 16.06 20.06
C ASP A 568 -15.12 16.72 18.88
N PHE A 569 -14.71 17.97 19.09
CA PHE A 569 -14.00 18.76 18.09
C PHE A 569 -12.62 18.19 17.73
N GLY A 570 -11.95 17.48 18.64
CA GLY A 570 -10.66 16.85 18.37
C GLY A 570 -10.81 15.71 17.36
N MET A 571 -11.80 14.86 17.57
CA MET A 571 -12.14 13.78 16.64
C MET A 571 -12.69 14.30 15.31
N ALA A 572 -13.49 15.36 15.32
CA ALA A 572 -13.95 16.03 14.10
C ALA A 572 -12.78 16.50 13.23
N PHE A 573 -11.81 17.21 13.83
CA PHE A 573 -10.61 17.65 13.14
C PHE A 573 -9.81 16.50 12.55
N MET A 574 -9.58 15.44 13.34
CA MET A 574 -8.81 14.28 12.88
C MET A 574 -9.46 13.60 11.67
N ASN A 575 -10.79 13.52 11.65
CA ASN A 575 -11.53 12.96 10.51
C ASN A 575 -11.44 13.85 9.26
N TYR A 576 -11.68 15.16 9.38
CA TYR A 576 -11.53 16.07 8.26
C TYR A 576 -10.09 16.11 7.74
N LYS A 577 -9.11 16.18 8.64
CA LYS A 577 -7.68 16.15 8.28
C LYS A 577 -7.33 14.88 7.53
N THR A 578 -7.82 13.73 7.99
CA THR A 578 -7.55 12.47 7.29
C THR A 578 -8.23 12.43 5.92
N ALA A 579 -9.42 13.02 5.76
CA ALA A 579 -10.08 13.16 4.47
C ALA A 579 -9.29 14.06 3.50
N VAL A 580 -8.69 15.13 4.00
CA VAL A 580 -7.79 16.00 3.22
C VAL A 580 -6.49 15.28 2.86
N ASP A 581 -5.81 14.67 3.83
CA ASP A 581 -4.50 14.04 3.64
C ASP A 581 -4.57 12.82 2.70
N ARG A 582 -5.66 12.04 2.73
CA ARG A 582 -5.83 10.84 1.91
C ARG A 582 -6.50 11.10 0.56
N HIS A 583 -7.52 11.96 0.51
CA HIS A 583 -8.41 12.08 -0.65
C HIS A 583 -8.54 13.51 -1.18
N ALA A 584 -7.95 14.51 -0.51
CA ALA A 584 -7.98 15.90 -0.92
C ALA A 584 -9.41 16.44 -1.18
N VAL A 585 -10.37 16.10 -0.30
CA VAL A 585 -11.77 16.52 -0.42
C VAL A 585 -11.92 18.02 -0.11
N ALA A 586 -12.49 18.79 -1.05
CA ALA A 586 -12.66 20.24 -0.91
C ALA A 586 -13.54 20.64 0.28
N GLN A 587 -14.65 19.91 0.53
CA GLN A 587 -15.51 20.15 1.70
C GLN A 587 -14.75 20.01 3.02
N ALA A 588 -13.90 18.98 3.14
CA ALA A 588 -13.08 18.78 4.33
C ALA A 588 -12.06 19.90 4.51
N MET A 589 -11.45 20.40 3.42
CA MET A 589 -10.56 21.56 3.48
C MET A 589 -11.29 22.80 3.97
N PHE A 590 -12.50 23.05 3.45
CA PHE A 590 -13.32 24.16 3.90
C PHE A 590 -13.66 24.05 5.39
N ASN A 591 -14.11 22.87 5.84
CA ASN A 591 -14.43 22.62 7.25
C ASN A 591 -13.19 22.79 8.16
N LEU A 592 -12.00 22.31 7.75
CA LEU A 592 -10.76 22.56 8.48
C LEU A 592 -10.41 24.06 8.53
N GLY A 593 -10.61 24.78 7.43
CA GLY A 593 -10.43 26.22 7.38
C GLY A 593 -11.31 26.93 8.42
N TYR A 594 -12.57 26.51 8.51
CA TYR A 594 -13.52 27.01 9.50
C TYR A 594 -13.10 26.68 10.94
N MET A 595 -12.68 25.45 11.22
CA MET A 595 -12.20 25.07 12.56
C MET A 595 -10.97 25.90 12.99
N HIS A 596 -10.06 26.21 12.06
CA HIS A 596 -8.92 27.10 12.35
C HIS A 596 -9.30 28.57 12.50
N GLU A 597 -10.36 29.04 11.84
CA GLU A 597 -10.91 30.40 11.99
C GLU A 597 -11.54 30.57 13.38
N VAL A 598 -12.36 29.62 13.81
CA VAL A 598 -13.08 29.67 15.09
C VAL A 598 -12.15 29.35 16.26
N GLY A 599 -11.31 28.31 16.12
CA GLY A 599 -10.45 27.81 17.19
C GLY A 599 -11.16 26.84 18.15
N GLU A 600 -12.14 26.08 17.67
CA GLU A 600 -12.81 25.03 18.44
C GLU A 600 -12.03 23.70 18.34
N GLY A 601 -11.69 23.13 19.50
CA GLY A 601 -10.85 21.93 19.59
C GLY A 601 -9.36 22.12 19.26
N ILE A 602 -8.97 23.30 18.75
CA ILE A 602 -7.62 23.62 18.27
C ILE A 602 -7.31 25.10 18.51
N SER A 603 -6.04 25.46 18.61
CA SER A 603 -5.65 26.87 18.58
C SER A 603 -6.09 27.57 17.29
N ARG A 604 -6.81 28.68 17.44
CA ARG A 604 -7.17 29.59 16.35
C ARG A 604 -5.95 30.03 15.54
N ASP A 605 -5.97 29.81 14.23
CA ASP A 605 -4.92 30.21 13.28
C ASP A 605 -5.55 30.69 11.96
N LEU A 606 -5.70 32.01 11.85
CA LEU A 606 -6.32 32.67 10.70
C LEU A 606 -5.51 32.48 9.40
N TYR A 607 -4.19 32.30 9.47
CA TYR A 607 -3.36 32.11 8.27
C TYR A 607 -3.56 30.71 7.70
N LEU A 608 -3.64 29.72 8.59
CA LEU A 608 -3.92 28.35 8.20
C LEU A 608 -5.36 28.21 7.71
N ALA A 609 -6.32 28.90 8.34
CA ALA A 609 -7.70 29.00 7.87
C ALA A 609 -7.77 29.52 6.42
N LYS A 610 -7.13 30.66 6.15
CA LYS A 610 -7.02 31.21 4.79
C LYS A 610 -6.44 30.20 3.81
N ARG A 611 -5.35 29.52 4.21
CA ARG A 611 -4.68 28.54 3.35
C ARG A 611 -5.62 27.40 2.98
N PHE A 612 -6.39 26.88 3.94
CA PHE A 612 -7.34 25.80 3.68
C PHE A 612 -8.51 26.26 2.79
N TYR A 613 -8.99 27.50 2.96
CA TYR A 613 -9.96 28.08 2.03
C TYR A 613 -9.39 28.23 0.62
N ASP A 614 -8.18 28.77 0.47
CA ASP A 614 -7.51 28.88 -0.84
C ASP A 614 -7.31 27.47 -1.46
N GLN A 615 -6.91 26.47 -0.67
CA GLN A 615 -6.79 25.09 -1.13
C GLN A 615 -8.12 24.50 -1.58
N SER A 616 -9.21 24.74 -0.85
CA SER A 616 -10.54 24.22 -1.25
C SER A 616 -10.94 24.72 -2.64
N ILE A 617 -10.61 25.97 -2.97
CA ILE A 617 -10.86 26.59 -4.29
C ILE A 617 -10.00 25.95 -5.38
N GLU A 618 -8.74 25.63 -5.09
CA GLU A 618 -7.84 24.98 -6.06
C GLU A 618 -8.29 23.55 -6.40
N HIS A 619 -8.94 22.88 -5.45
CA HIS A 619 -9.35 21.48 -5.58
C HIS A 619 -10.72 21.27 -6.22
N ASN A 620 -11.71 22.11 -5.91
CA ASN A 620 -13.02 22.06 -6.56
C ASN A 620 -13.51 23.46 -6.96
N ALA A 621 -14.04 23.57 -8.19
CA ALA A 621 -14.62 24.80 -8.71
C ALA A 621 -15.86 25.22 -7.92
N ASP A 622 -16.66 24.28 -7.44
CA ASP A 622 -17.90 24.59 -6.68
C ASP A 622 -17.60 25.22 -5.32
N ALA A 623 -16.43 24.91 -4.75
CA ALA A 623 -15.96 25.52 -3.51
C ALA A 623 -15.58 27.00 -3.68
N TYR A 624 -15.49 27.52 -4.91
CA TYR A 624 -15.07 28.89 -5.20
C TYR A 624 -15.92 29.92 -4.45
N PHE A 625 -17.25 29.87 -4.62
CA PHE A 625 -18.15 30.86 -4.04
C PHE A 625 -18.14 30.84 -2.50
N PRO A 626 -18.41 29.71 -1.81
CA PRO A 626 -18.43 29.67 -0.35
C PRO A 626 -17.06 30.00 0.26
N ALA A 627 -15.96 29.51 -0.31
CA ALA A 627 -14.62 29.81 0.19
C ALA A 627 -14.24 31.29 -0.02
N LYS A 628 -14.64 31.93 -1.13
CA LYS A 628 -14.42 33.37 -1.31
C LYS A 628 -15.23 34.21 -0.33
N LEU A 629 -16.46 33.82 -0.02
CA LEU A 629 -17.26 34.46 1.01
C LEU A 629 -16.60 34.31 2.39
N ALA A 630 -16.14 33.11 2.74
CA ALA A 630 -15.40 32.86 3.97
C ALA A 630 -14.10 33.67 4.03
N LEU A 631 -13.34 33.79 2.94
CA LEU A 631 -12.15 34.64 2.86
C LEU A 631 -12.47 36.14 3.01
N ALA A 632 -13.60 36.60 2.47
CA ALA A 632 -14.06 37.97 2.65
C ALA A 632 -14.44 38.23 4.11
N LYS A 633 -15.18 37.31 4.74
CA LYS A 633 -15.47 37.33 6.19
C LYS A 633 -14.18 37.35 7.01
N LEU A 634 -13.23 36.47 6.71
CA LEU A 634 -11.93 36.39 7.37
C LEU A 634 -11.13 37.69 7.24
N ALA A 635 -11.20 38.36 6.09
CA ALA A 635 -10.59 39.67 5.88
C ALA A 635 -11.22 40.76 6.76
N VAL A 636 -12.55 40.75 6.93
CA VAL A 636 -13.26 41.66 7.86
C VAL A 636 -12.86 41.37 9.30
N VAL A 637 -12.83 40.10 9.72
CA VAL A 637 -12.38 39.70 11.07
C VAL A 637 -10.94 40.15 11.33
N PHE A 638 -10.05 39.97 10.36
CA PHE A 638 -8.66 40.44 10.46
C PHE A 638 -8.56 41.96 10.59
N TYR A 639 -9.40 42.71 9.87
CA TYR A 639 -9.48 44.17 9.96
C TYR A 639 -10.02 44.63 11.32
N LEU A 640 -11.06 43.97 11.86
CA LEU A 640 -11.60 44.25 13.20
C LEU A 640 -10.60 43.95 14.32
N GLU A 641 -9.84 42.84 14.24
CA GLU A 641 -8.76 42.55 15.19
C GLU A 641 -7.66 43.61 15.16
N GLN A 642 -7.43 44.23 13.99
CA GLN A 642 -6.47 45.33 13.86
C GLN A 642 -7.01 46.63 14.47
N ILE A 643 -8.32 46.88 14.38
CA ILE A 643 -9.01 48.00 15.05
C ILE A 643 -9.00 47.81 16.57
N ASN A 644 -9.24 46.60 17.07
CA ASN A 644 -9.21 46.33 18.52
C ASN A 644 -7.81 46.50 19.15
N LYS A 645 -6.75 46.50 18.34
CA LYS A 645 -5.37 46.82 18.76
C LYS A 645 -5.08 48.32 18.74
N LEU A 646 -6.04 49.18 18.40
CA LEU A 646 -5.92 50.63 18.55
C LEU A 646 -5.89 51.00 20.05
N PRO A 647 -5.10 52.03 20.42
CA PRO A 647 -4.75 52.32 21.82
C PRO A 647 -5.92 52.67 22.75
N LEU A 648 -7.11 52.96 22.21
CA LEU A 648 -8.28 53.33 23.01
C LEU A 648 -8.89 52.12 23.77
N PHE A 649 -8.92 50.94 23.14
CA PHE A 649 -9.49 49.73 23.74
C PHE A 649 -8.50 49.03 24.68
N SER A 650 -7.21 49.04 24.33
CA SER A 650 -6.15 48.54 25.23
C SER A 650 -5.92 49.40 26.47
N PHE A 651 -6.34 50.67 26.44
CA PHE A 651 -6.34 51.55 27.61
C PHE A 651 -7.44 51.19 28.61
N LEU A 652 -8.62 50.79 28.15
CA LEU A 652 -9.76 50.38 29.02
C LEU A 652 -9.52 49.00 29.67
N GLU A 653 -8.91 48.06 28.95
CA GLU A 653 -8.58 46.72 29.49
C GLU A 653 -7.48 46.78 30.57
N ASN A 654 -6.52 47.70 30.42
CA ASN A 654 -5.41 47.87 31.36
C ASN A 654 -5.77 48.72 32.60
N THR A 655 -6.90 49.43 32.59
CA THR A 655 -7.28 50.34 33.68
C THR A 655 -8.28 49.76 34.69
N LEU A 656 -8.95 48.64 34.38
CA LEU A 656 -10.09 48.14 35.18
C LEU A 656 -10.06 46.67 35.60
N GLY A 657 -8.90 45.99 35.68
CA GLY A 657 -8.86 44.62 36.20
C GLY A 657 -7.54 44.21 36.87
N SER A 658 -7.60 43.97 38.18
CA SER A 658 -6.50 43.40 38.97
C SER A 658 -6.92 42.12 39.71
N ARG A 659 -6.09 41.08 39.51
CA ARG A 659 -5.77 39.91 40.36
C ARG A 659 -6.42 38.55 40.03
N TRP A 660 -5.59 37.52 40.31
CA TRP A 660 -5.79 36.05 40.37
C TRP A 660 -5.82 35.35 39.00
N ASP A 661 -5.02 34.34 38.62
CA ASP A 661 -4.00 33.52 39.29
C ASP A 661 -3.10 32.75 38.27
N ILE A 662 -1.83 32.55 38.66
CA ILE A 662 -0.98 31.33 38.66
C ILE A 662 -1.18 30.22 37.58
N ILE A 663 -0.05 29.84 36.95
CA ILE A 663 0.26 28.60 36.17
C ILE A 663 -0.56 28.35 34.89
N ALA A 664 0.05 28.66 33.73
CA ALA A 664 0.26 27.72 32.61
C ALA A 664 0.81 28.47 31.36
N MET A 665 1.96 28.00 30.87
CA MET A 665 2.40 28.00 29.48
C MET A 665 2.22 29.26 28.59
N ARG A 666 3.34 29.84 28.17
CA ARG A 666 3.61 30.12 26.74
C ARG A 666 5.06 29.74 26.43
N THR A 667 5.39 28.71 25.65
CA THR A 667 5.07 28.26 24.28
C THR A 667 5.89 28.92 23.17
N GLY A 668 6.55 28.03 22.43
CA GLY A 668 7.26 28.08 21.12
C GLY A 668 7.43 29.38 20.32
N PRO A 669 6.39 30.19 20.00
CA PRO A 669 6.50 31.09 18.85
C PRO A 669 7.14 32.46 19.12
N GLU A 670 7.28 32.91 20.36
CA GLU A 670 8.01 34.16 20.69
C GLU A 670 9.53 33.99 20.64
N LEU A 671 10.02 32.75 20.66
CA LEU A 671 11.44 32.43 20.57
C LEU A 671 11.98 32.49 19.13
N TRP A 672 11.12 32.57 18.12
CA TRP A 672 11.51 32.41 16.70
C TRP A 672 11.22 33.59 15.78
N LYS A 673 10.62 34.67 16.26
CA LYS A 673 10.20 35.79 15.39
C LYS A 673 11.06 37.05 15.45
N THR A 674 12.02 37.16 16.38
CA THR A 674 12.86 38.37 16.49
C THR A 674 14.18 38.30 15.72
N LEU A 675 14.57 37.15 15.15
CA LEU A 675 15.94 36.98 14.64
C LEU A 675 16.12 36.73 13.13
N THR A 676 15.06 36.58 12.31
CA THR A 676 15.27 36.21 10.88
C THR A 676 14.27 36.75 9.86
N SER A 677 14.08 38.07 9.76
CA SER A 677 13.52 38.67 8.53
C SER A 677 14.50 39.64 7.87
N VAL A 678 14.76 39.45 6.57
CA VAL A 678 15.43 40.45 5.71
C VAL A 678 14.61 40.62 4.43
N SER A 679 14.51 41.87 3.94
CA SER A 679 13.71 42.26 2.78
C SER A 679 14.19 41.67 1.45
N LYS A 680 13.29 41.57 0.46
CA LYS A 680 13.53 40.98 -0.88
C LYS A 680 14.66 41.66 -1.66
N SER A 681 14.98 42.92 -1.37
CA SER A 681 16.13 43.66 -1.92
C SER A 681 17.48 43.11 -1.38
N GLY A 682 17.52 42.72 -0.10
CA GLY A 682 18.70 42.07 0.51
C GLY A 682 18.92 40.62 0.08
N GLN A 683 17.86 39.92 -0.37
CA GLN A 683 17.94 38.57 -0.92
C GLN A 683 18.67 38.50 -2.28
N LYS A 684 18.50 39.53 -3.16
CA LYS A 684 19.18 39.58 -4.46
C LYS A 684 20.69 39.90 -4.36
N LYS A 685 21.17 40.50 -3.27
CA LYS A 685 22.60 40.82 -3.01
C LYS A 685 23.39 39.70 -2.29
N GLY A 686 22.89 38.45 -2.26
CA GLY A 686 23.68 37.29 -1.82
C GLY A 686 23.89 37.12 -0.31
N ARG A 687 23.18 37.87 0.55
CA ARG A 687 23.28 37.76 2.03
C ARG A 687 22.66 36.49 2.63
N ARG A 688 22.17 35.55 1.81
CA ARG A 688 21.72 34.22 2.27
C ARG A 688 22.87 33.23 2.48
N ASN A 689 24.05 33.48 1.92
CA ASN A 689 25.18 32.54 2.01
C ASN A 689 26.01 32.66 3.31
N THR A 690 25.65 33.55 4.22
CA THR A 690 26.25 33.74 5.55
C THR A 690 25.36 33.22 6.66
N ARG A 691 24.94 31.95 6.59
CA ARG A 691 24.43 31.25 7.78
C ARG A 691 25.61 30.54 8.47
N GLN A 692 25.89 30.85 9.74
CA GLN A 692 26.69 29.93 10.56
C GLN A 692 25.85 28.70 10.89
N PRO A 693 26.44 27.49 10.90
CA PRO A 693 25.75 26.32 11.40
C PRO A 693 25.47 26.46 12.90
N VAL A 694 24.39 25.84 13.37
CA VAL A 694 24.08 25.69 14.80
C VAL A 694 25.30 25.04 15.45
N ARG A 695 25.86 25.70 16.47
CA ARG A 695 26.94 25.13 17.28
C ARG A 695 26.31 24.27 18.37
N PRO A 696 26.76 23.03 18.59
CA PRO A 696 26.34 22.26 19.76
C PRO A 696 26.84 22.97 21.03
N LEU A 697 25.94 23.19 21.99
CA LEU A 697 26.28 23.74 23.32
C LEU A 697 27.35 22.89 24.03
N ASN A 698 27.50 21.62 23.65
CA ASN A 698 28.48 20.68 24.18
C ASN A 698 29.94 21.04 23.86
N ARG A 699 30.21 22.05 23.01
CA ARG A 699 31.59 22.51 22.74
C ARG A 699 32.06 23.62 23.69
N PHE A 700 31.18 24.21 24.49
CA PHE A 700 31.52 25.38 25.33
C PHE A 700 31.27 25.19 26.83
N TYR A 701 30.59 24.11 27.23
CA TYR A 701 30.55 23.66 28.63
C TYR A 701 30.76 22.15 28.63
N ARG A 702 31.86 21.67 29.24
CA ARG A 702 31.89 20.29 29.72
C ARG A 702 30.99 20.25 30.96
N ILE A 703 30.18 19.22 31.11
CA ILE A 703 29.40 19.03 32.34
C ILE A 703 30.40 18.95 33.50
N GLY A 704 30.43 19.98 34.37
CA GLY A 704 31.43 20.19 35.42
C GLY A 704 32.30 21.45 35.27
N SER A 705 32.30 22.15 34.13
CA SER A 705 33.09 23.38 33.89
C SER A 705 32.22 24.64 33.93
N SER A 706 31.54 24.86 35.05
CA SER A 706 30.95 26.13 35.45
C SER A 706 31.93 26.83 36.41
N PRO A 707 31.91 28.17 36.57
CA PRO A 707 32.62 28.82 37.68
C PRO A 707 32.29 28.24 39.07
N MET A 708 31.20 27.46 39.19
CA MET A 708 30.90 26.61 40.35
C MET A 708 31.20 25.14 40.05
N LYS A 709 31.97 24.45 40.91
CA LYS A 709 32.28 23.02 40.79
C LYS A 709 31.10 22.22 41.32
N VAL A 710 30.30 21.62 40.45
CA VAL A 710 29.12 20.82 40.82
C VAL A 710 29.45 19.34 40.66
N GLU A 711 29.36 18.59 41.75
CA GLU A 711 29.51 17.14 41.78
C GLU A 711 28.17 16.46 41.51
N PHE A 712 28.16 15.62 40.47
CA PHE A 712 27.04 14.75 40.14
C PHE A 712 27.46 13.31 40.49
N ALA A 713 26.77 12.70 41.45
CA ALA A 713 27.03 11.33 41.87
C ALA A 713 26.83 10.36 40.69
N GLY A 714 27.87 9.57 40.38
CA GLY A 714 27.88 8.61 39.26
C GLY A 714 28.29 9.19 37.90
N LEU A 715 28.28 10.52 37.74
CA LEU A 715 28.75 11.16 36.51
C LEU A 715 30.20 11.65 36.65
N ASN A 716 30.46 12.42 37.70
CA ASN A 716 31.73 13.12 37.92
C ASN A 716 32.39 12.77 39.28
N ALA A 717 31.62 12.18 40.21
CA ALA A 717 32.08 11.71 41.53
C ALA A 717 31.56 10.29 41.82
N PRO A 718 32.29 9.45 42.57
CA PRO A 718 31.86 8.07 42.86
C PRO A 718 30.57 8.05 43.70
N ILE A 719 29.64 7.14 43.39
CA ILE A 719 28.38 6.97 44.12
C ILE A 719 28.70 6.41 45.51
N ARG A 720 28.61 7.25 46.54
CA ARG A 720 28.77 6.84 47.95
C ARG A 720 27.40 6.58 48.55
N LEU A 721 27.06 5.31 48.79
CA LEU A 721 25.81 4.88 49.44
C LEU A 721 25.89 5.13 50.96
N LYS A 722 25.73 6.38 51.40
CA LYS A 722 25.39 6.72 52.79
C LYS A 722 24.14 7.60 52.77
N GLU A 723 23.20 7.31 53.65
CA GLU A 723 21.78 7.71 53.52
C GLU A 723 21.47 9.21 53.69
N ASP A 724 22.42 10.07 54.04
CA ASP A 724 22.14 11.47 54.44
C ASP A 724 22.89 12.57 53.65
N GLN A 725 23.16 12.42 52.35
CA GLN A 725 23.74 13.52 51.54
C GLN A 725 22.99 13.79 50.22
N PRO A 726 22.85 15.06 49.79
CA PRO A 726 22.14 15.41 48.55
C PRO A 726 22.89 14.89 47.31
N LEU A 727 22.14 14.35 46.35
CA LEU A 727 22.65 13.71 45.11
C LEU A 727 23.43 14.65 44.17
N VAL A 728 23.37 15.97 44.42
CA VAL A 728 24.12 17.01 43.70
C VAL A 728 24.70 17.97 44.73
N GLY A 729 26.03 18.11 44.77
CA GLY A 729 26.75 18.96 45.71
C GLY A 729 27.57 20.04 45.01
N ILE A 730 27.64 21.24 45.58
CA ILE A 730 28.53 22.31 45.11
C ILE A 730 29.79 22.30 45.99
N VAL A 731 30.96 22.16 45.38
CA VAL A 731 32.25 22.12 46.08
C VAL A 731 32.95 23.48 45.96
N GLU A 732 33.48 23.98 47.07
CA GLU A 732 34.24 25.22 47.12
C GLU A 732 35.55 25.08 46.34
N GLN A 733 35.87 26.07 45.50
CA GLN A 733 37.08 26.09 44.68
C GLN A 733 38.20 26.85 45.40
N THR A 734 39.43 26.33 45.34
CA THR A 734 40.62 27.06 45.80
C THR A 734 40.97 28.20 44.84
N GLU A 735 41.53 29.31 45.35
CA GLU A 735 41.84 30.50 44.55
C GLU A 735 42.72 30.22 43.32
N ASP A 736 43.63 29.25 43.41
CA ASP A 736 44.51 28.85 42.30
C ASP A 736 43.74 28.16 41.15
N GLU A 737 42.72 27.35 41.46
CA GLU A 737 41.87 26.68 40.46
C GLU A 737 40.99 27.70 39.71
N VAL A 738 40.50 28.72 40.43
CA VAL A 738 39.74 29.83 39.83
C VAL A 738 40.64 30.59 38.86
N ARG A 739 41.89 30.87 39.25
CA ARG A 739 42.88 31.59 38.42
C ARG A 739 43.23 30.86 37.13
N GLU A 740 43.41 29.54 37.19
CA GLU A 740 43.64 28.71 35.99
C GLU A 740 42.44 28.66 35.06
N ASN A 741 41.22 28.53 35.61
CA ASN A 741 39.98 28.55 34.84
C ASN A 741 39.78 29.90 34.13
N PHE A 742 39.98 31.02 34.82
CA PHE A 742 39.98 32.35 34.20
C PHE A 742 41.08 32.51 33.15
N GLY A 743 42.28 31.98 33.40
CA GLY A 743 43.38 31.97 32.44
C GLY A 743 43.05 31.19 31.15
N SER A 744 42.36 30.07 31.27
CA SER A 744 41.93 29.26 30.11
C SER A 744 40.86 29.98 29.28
N VAL A 745 39.91 30.65 29.92
CA VAL A 745 38.85 31.44 29.26
C VAL A 745 39.44 32.67 28.56
N LYS A 746 40.43 33.32 29.19
CA LYS A 746 41.15 34.47 28.63
C LYS A 746 41.97 34.09 27.39
N ARG A 747 42.71 32.98 27.42
CA ARG A 747 43.42 32.44 26.22
C ARG A 747 42.46 32.12 25.08
N ASN A 748 41.30 31.54 25.38
CA ASN A 748 40.26 31.23 24.38
C ASN A 748 39.60 32.50 23.78
N LEU A 749 39.64 33.63 24.49
CA LEU A 749 39.20 34.95 24.00
C LEU A 749 40.30 35.63 23.17
N GLU A 750 41.55 35.58 23.62
CA GLU A 750 42.71 36.17 22.91
C GLU A 750 42.97 35.47 21.56
N GLU A 751 42.77 34.15 21.46
CA GLU A 751 42.83 33.41 20.18
C GLU A 751 41.73 33.81 19.17
N ARG A 752 40.65 34.48 19.61
CA ARG A 752 39.55 34.93 18.73
C ARG A 752 39.82 36.29 18.09
N ASP A 753 40.56 37.18 18.76
CA ASP A 753 40.72 38.57 18.34
C ASP A 753 41.85 38.76 17.32
N THR A 754 42.84 37.85 17.28
CA THR A 754 43.93 37.89 16.27
C THR A 754 43.51 37.21 14.96
N GLY A 755 42.57 37.81 14.25
CA GLY A 755 42.02 37.31 13.00
C GLY A 755 43.03 37.12 11.86
N LYS A 756 43.46 35.87 11.62
CA LYS A 756 43.78 35.34 10.28
C LYS A 756 43.12 33.96 10.11
N LYS A 757 41.92 33.95 9.51
CA LYS A 757 41.19 32.72 9.14
C LYS A 757 41.94 31.94 8.04
N LYS A 758 42.97 31.18 8.41
CA LYS A 758 43.29 29.95 7.68
C LYS A 758 42.22 28.93 8.08
N ARG A 759 41.37 28.53 7.13
CA ARG A 759 40.42 27.42 7.31
C ARG A 759 41.20 26.12 7.49
N ASN A 760 41.69 25.86 8.71
CA ASN A 760 42.07 24.53 9.12
C ASN A 760 40.77 23.75 9.29
N ARG A 761 40.34 23.05 8.23
CA ARG A 761 39.37 21.96 8.38
C ARG A 761 40.02 20.97 9.36
N GLU A 762 39.36 20.72 10.49
CA GLU A 762 39.74 19.64 11.40
C GLU A 762 39.94 18.37 10.55
N LYS A 763 41.17 17.88 10.51
CA LYS A 763 41.49 16.66 9.77
C LYS A 763 40.94 15.50 10.59
N LEU A 764 39.95 14.79 10.06
CA LEU A 764 39.45 13.55 10.67
C LEU A 764 40.61 12.60 10.98
N HIS A 765 40.48 11.78 12.02
CA HIS A 765 41.47 10.76 12.33
C HIS A 765 41.63 9.83 11.11
N PRO A 766 42.84 9.35 10.74
CA PRO A 766 43.04 8.51 9.56
C PRO A 766 42.08 7.32 9.43
N MET A 767 41.64 6.75 10.56
CA MET A 767 40.67 5.64 10.63
C MET A 767 39.22 6.03 10.28
N GLU A 768 38.86 7.31 10.45
CA GLU A 768 37.49 7.83 10.23
C GLU A 768 37.36 8.55 8.88
N ARG A 769 38.45 8.62 8.11
CA ARG A 769 38.45 9.22 6.78
C ARG A 769 37.79 8.27 5.79
N GLY A 770 36.97 8.85 4.91
CA GLY A 770 36.50 8.16 3.72
C GLY A 770 37.61 8.06 2.66
N PHE A 771 37.26 7.58 1.47
CA PHE A 771 38.23 7.44 0.37
C PHE A 771 38.89 8.76 -0.04
N SER A 772 38.25 9.91 0.22
CA SER A 772 38.79 11.23 -0.06
C SER A 772 38.58 12.17 1.13
N GLY A 773 39.52 12.13 2.08
CA GLY A 773 39.60 13.06 3.20
C GLY A 773 38.31 13.10 4.04
N THR A 774 37.54 14.18 3.89
CA THR A 774 36.30 14.45 4.66
C THR A 774 35.02 14.00 3.94
N GLN A 775 35.12 13.30 2.79
CA GLN A 775 33.92 12.79 2.11
C GLN A 775 33.33 11.61 2.90
N LEU A 776 32.00 11.57 2.99
CA LEU A 776 31.22 10.48 3.61
C LEU A 776 31.44 9.11 2.92
N VAL A 777 31.84 9.12 1.65
CA VAL A 777 32.04 7.90 0.87
C VAL A 777 33.27 7.16 1.39
N GLY A 778 33.07 5.92 1.81
CA GLY A 778 34.08 5.05 2.43
C GLY A 778 34.24 5.24 3.93
N GLN A 779 33.46 6.13 4.57
CA GLN A 779 33.44 6.26 6.03
C GLN A 779 32.68 5.12 6.70
N LYS A 780 33.13 4.77 7.90
CA LYS A 780 32.44 3.89 8.84
C LYS A 780 31.33 4.70 9.53
N LEU A 781 30.07 4.30 9.37
CA LEU A 781 28.91 5.05 9.86
C LEU A 781 28.32 4.49 11.18
N GLY A 782 28.80 3.33 11.64
CA GLY A 782 28.30 2.65 12.85
C GLY A 782 27.20 1.63 12.55
N PRO A 783 26.52 1.07 13.57
CA PRO A 783 25.42 0.13 13.38
C PRO A 783 24.17 0.80 12.78
N PRO A 784 23.36 0.05 11.99
CA PRO A 784 22.11 0.59 11.48
C PRO A 784 21.09 0.77 12.63
N PRO A 785 20.11 1.66 12.47
CA PRO A 785 19.07 1.84 13.49
C PRO A 785 18.23 0.56 13.65
N PRO A 786 17.65 0.32 14.84
CA PRO A 786 16.85 -0.86 15.11
C PRO A 786 15.56 -0.87 14.28
N ILE A 787 15.18 -2.06 13.82
CA ILE A 787 14.03 -2.26 12.95
C ILE A 787 13.25 -3.47 13.45
N ASP A 788 11.93 -3.33 13.54
CA ASP A 788 11.00 -4.40 13.93
C ASP A 788 11.37 -5.07 15.28
N GLY A 789 11.99 -4.31 16.20
CA GLY A 789 12.41 -4.80 17.53
C GLY A 789 13.75 -5.54 17.56
N VAL A 790 14.48 -5.61 16.44
CA VAL A 790 15.81 -6.23 16.35
C VAL A 790 16.91 -5.16 16.40
N ASP A 791 17.83 -5.31 17.35
CA ASP A 791 19.02 -4.46 17.50
C ASP A 791 20.19 -5.01 16.68
N PHE A 792 20.89 -4.12 15.97
CA PHE A 792 22.01 -4.44 15.09
C PHE A 792 23.35 -3.94 15.64
N SER A 793 23.56 -4.01 16.95
CA SER A 793 24.78 -3.50 17.62
C SER A 793 26.08 -4.08 17.05
N ASP A 794 26.03 -5.33 16.60
CA ASP A 794 27.19 -6.08 16.11
C ASP A 794 27.47 -5.83 14.62
N PHE A 795 26.67 -4.98 13.97
CA PHE A 795 26.81 -4.67 12.56
C PHE A 795 27.57 -3.37 12.34
N GLU A 796 28.33 -3.34 11.25
CA GLU A 796 29.00 -2.16 10.76
C GLU A 796 28.43 -1.74 9.41
N THR A 797 28.23 -0.44 9.22
CA THR A 797 27.70 0.11 7.98
C THR A 797 28.71 1.03 7.28
N TYR A 798 28.80 0.87 5.96
CA TYR A 798 29.71 1.62 5.09
C TYR A 798 28.95 2.25 3.92
N CYS A 799 29.25 3.52 3.64
CA CYS A 799 28.68 4.22 2.49
C CYS A 799 29.58 4.08 1.26
N LEU A 800 29.09 3.41 0.20
CA LEU A 800 29.87 3.09 -1.00
C LEU A 800 29.79 4.16 -2.10
N GLU A 801 28.63 4.81 -2.24
CA GLU A 801 28.39 5.87 -3.21
C GLU A 801 27.28 6.81 -2.72
N VAL A 802 27.44 8.13 -2.91
CA VAL A 802 26.36 9.11 -2.83
C VAL A 802 26.35 9.89 -4.13
N LYS A 803 25.23 9.84 -4.89
CA LYS A 803 25.08 10.59 -6.15
C LYS A 803 23.70 11.20 -6.30
N ARG A 804 23.65 12.29 -7.05
CA ARG A 804 22.40 12.93 -7.49
C ARG A 804 21.84 12.17 -8.70
N THR A 805 20.60 11.73 -8.61
CA THR A 805 19.83 11.10 -9.68
C THR A 805 18.69 12.00 -10.12
N SER A 806 18.18 11.81 -11.35
CA SER A 806 16.97 12.50 -11.82
C SER A 806 16.04 11.54 -12.52
N ASN A 807 14.75 11.58 -12.19
CA ASN A 807 13.71 10.82 -12.88
C ASN A 807 12.73 11.79 -13.56
N MET A 808 12.29 11.45 -14.77
CA MET A 808 11.20 12.17 -15.44
C MET A 808 9.88 11.67 -14.87
N THR A 809 9.04 12.61 -14.43
CA THR A 809 7.69 12.34 -13.91
C THR A 809 6.68 13.10 -14.76
N ASN A 810 5.51 12.52 -14.99
CA ASN A 810 4.47 13.15 -15.82
C ASN A 810 3.93 14.45 -15.17
N VAL A 811 4.01 14.57 -13.84
CA VAL A 811 3.43 15.69 -13.08
C VAL A 811 4.43 16.81 -12.82
N PHE A 812 5.63 16.48 -12.34
CA PHE A 812 6.62 17.49 -11.91
C PHE A 812 7.79 17.63 -12.89
N GLY A 813 7.72 16.99 -14.05
CA GLY A 813 8.82 16.92 -15.00
C GLY A 813 10.04 16.23 -14.40
N ARG A 814 11.23 16.80 -14.62
CA ARG A 814 12.51 16.20 -14.18
C ARG A 814 12.75 16.45 -12.69
N VAL A 815 12.47 15.44 -11.85
CA VAL A 815 12.65 15.49 -10.40
C VAL A 815 14.04 15.00 -10.02
N HIS A 816 14.76 15.78 -9.22
CA HIS A 816 16.08 15.40 -8.69
C HIS A 816 15.99 14.76 -7.30
N THR A 817 16.71 13.66 -7.14
CA THR A 817 16.82 12.88 -5.90
C THR A 817 18.29 12.67 -5.55
N MET A 818 18.59 12.50 -4.26
CA MET A 818 19.85 11.92 -3.81
C MET A 818 19.67 10.42 -3.65
N SER A 819 20.66 9.67 -4.11
CA SER A 819 20.76 8.23 -3.92
C SER A 819 22.05 7.89 -3.16
N ALA A 820 21.94 7.00 -2.19
CA ALA A 820 23.06 6.51 -1.39
C ALA A 820 23.10 4.97 -1.47
N LEU A 821 24.21 4.42 -1.91
CA LEU A 821 24.50 2.97 -1.93
C LEU A 821 25.23 2.62 -0.64
N ILE A 822 24.65 1.70 0.14
CA ILE A 822 25.11 1.35 1.49
C ILE A 822 25.25 -0.16 1.59
N VAL A 823 26.26 -0.60 2.32
CA VAL A 823 26.46 -2.00 2.74
C VAL A 823 26.52 -2.06 4.26
N THR A 824 25.94 -3.09 4.83
CA THR A 824 25.84 -3.34 6.27
C THR A 824 26.21 -4.79 6.54
N GLY A 825 27.07 -5.09 7.51
CA GLY A 825 27.43 -6.48 7.81
C GLY A 825 28.10 -6.66 9.16
N ASN A 826 28.12 -7.90 9.66
CA ASN A 826 28.62 -8.24 10.99
C ASN A 826 30.06 -8.79 11.02
N GLY A 827 30.75 -8.82 9.87
CA GLY A 827 32.09 -9.39 9.75
C GLY A 827 32.18 -10.91 9.92
N LYS A 828 31.04 -11.63 9.97
CA LYS A 828 30.95 -13.09 10.14
C LYS A 828 30.11 -13.74 9.02
N GLY A 829 30.23 -13.24 7.81
CA GLY A 829 29.52 -13.76 6.63
C GLY A 829 28.12 -13.17 6.41
N LEU A 830 27.48 -12.51 7.39
CA LEU A 830 26.15 -11.95 7.24
C LEU A 830 26.22 -10.46 6.84
N ALA A 831 25.74 -10.13 5.65
CA ALA A 831 25.77 -8.76 5.14
C ALA A 831 24.57 -8.46 4.24
N GLY A 832 24.27 -7.17 4.04
CA GLY A 832 23.21 -6.69 3.17
C GLY A 832 23.62 -5.40 2.49
N TYR A 833 23.07 -5.13 1.30
CA TYR A 833 23.31 -3.85 0.62
C TYR A 833 22.03 -3.33 -0.03
N ALA A 834 21.89 -2.01 -0.07
CA ALA A 834 20.73 -1.36 -0.69
C ALA A 834 21.05 0.05 -1.18
N VAL A 835 20.14 0.58 -2.02
CA VAL A 835 20.16 1.97 -2.46
C VAL A 835 19.00 2.71 -1.81
N GLY A 836 19.31 3.63 -0.90
CA GLY A 836 18.33 4.56 -0.35
C GLY A 836 18.20 5.79 -1.25
N LYS A 837 16.96 6.28 -1.42
CA LYS A 837 16.67 7.51 -2.17
C LYS A 837 15.94 8.53 -1.29
N ALA A 838 16.21 9.80 -1.53
CA ALA A 838 15.51 10.91 -0.89
C ALA A 838 15.50 12.16 -1.79
N PRO A 839 14.70 13.19 -1.47
CA PRO A 839 14.76 14.49 -2.13
C PRO A 839 16.16 15.13 -2.06
N ILE A 840 16.51 15.97 -3.03
CA ILE A 840 17.89 16.45 -3.26
C ILE A 840 18.61 17.04 -2.02
N HIS A 841 17.86 17.70 -1.13
CA HIS A 841 18.39 18.41 0.03
C HIS A 841 18.52 17.53 1.28
N ARG A 842 18.13 16.25 1.21
CA ARG A 842 18.14 15.32 2.36
C ARG A 842 19.06 14.12 2.11
N THR A 843 20.36 14.35 2.07
CA THR A 843 21.37 13.29 1.88
C THR A 843 21.39 12.29 3.05
N THR A 844 21.26 12.77 4.29
CA THR A 844 21.22 11.93 5.49
C THR A 844 20.04 10.99 5.50
N THR A 845 18.86 11.44 5.05
CA THR A 845 17.68 10.55 4.97
C THR A 845 17.85 9.50 3.87
N ALA A 846 18.53 9.82 2.76
CA ALA A 846 18.87 8.80 1.76
C ALA A 846 19.79 7.72 2.35
N ILE A 847 20.70 8.10 3.25
CA ILE A 847 21.60 7.18 3.95
C ILE A 847 20.79 6.31 4.93
N ILE A 848 19.97 6.90 5.80
CA ILE A 848 19.14 6.14 6.75
C ILE A 848 18.20 5.17 6.01
N ASN A 849 17.55 5.63 4.94
CA ASN A 849 16.70 4.77 4.12
C ASN A 849 17.50 3.61 3.51
N GLY A 850 18.74 3.86 3.08
CA GLY A 850 19.62 2.82 2.57
C GLY A 850 20.06 1.82 3.65
N MET A 851 20.35 2.28 4.87
CA MET A 851 20.68 1.42 6.01
C MET A 851 19.50 0.50 6.34
N ASN A 852 18.29 1.08 6.44
CA ASN A 852 17.08 0.33 6.75
C ASN A 852 16.75 -0.71 5.69
N MET A 853 16.98 -0.39 4.41
CA MET A 853 16.74 -1.34 3.33
C MET A 853 17.84 -2.42 3.26
N ALA A 854 19.08 -2.10 3.63
CA ALA A 854 20.18 -3.05 3.63
C ALA A 854 20.07 -4.06 4.78
N SER A 855 19.67 -3.61 5.98
CA SER A 855 19.41 -4.49 7.13
C SER A 855 18.19 -5.39 6.92
N LYS A 856 17.21 -5.00 6.09
CA LYS A 856 16.12 -5.88 5.66
C LYS A 856 16.54 -6.90 4.59
N LYS A 857 17.67 -6.70 3.92
CA LYS A 857 18.16 -7.50 2.79
C LYS A 857 19.50 -8.15 3.11
N LEU A 858 19.56 -8.82 4.26
CA LEU A 858 20.74 -9.59 4.65
C LEU A 858 20.80 -10.90 3.85
N PHE A 859 22.00 -11.28 3.47
CA PHE A 859 22.37 -12.56 2.87
C PHE A 859 23.60 -13.08 3.62
N PHE A 860 23.71 -14.41 3.67
CA PHE A 860 24.81 -15.10 4.33
C PHE A 860 25.78 -15.62 3.27
N VAL A 861 27.07 -15.34 3.49
CA VAL A 861 28.19 -15.81 2.66
C VAL A 861 29.05 -16.71 3.53
N GLU A 862 29.15 -17.98 3.15
CA GLU A 862 30.06 -18.92 3.80
C GLU A 862 31.51 -18.60 3.44
N LEU A 863 32.35 -18.47 4.46
CA LEU A 863 33.77 -18.16 4.32
C LEU A 863 34.59 -19.42 4.57
N HIS A 864 35.55 -19.66 3.69
CA HIS A 864 36.54 -20.71 3.89
C HIS A 864 37.53 -20.27 4.97
N GLU A 865 37.66 -21.09 6.02
CA GLU A 865 38.48 -20.81 7.21
C GLU A 865 38.18 -19.44 7.86
N ASP A 866 36.94 -18.95 7.76
CA ASP A 866 36.49 -17.63 8.23
C ASP A 866 37.36 -16.46 7.71
N ARG A 867 37.99 -16.62 6.54
CA ARG A 867 38.92 -15.62 5.98
C ARG A 867 38.84 -15.39 4.47
N THR A 868 38.58 -16.42 3.66
CA THR A 868 38.60 -16.31 2.19
C THR A 868 37.38 -16.95 1.53
N ILE A 869 37.29 -16.85 0.20
CA ILE A 869 36.30 -17.55 -0.62
C ILE A 869 36.72 -19.01 -0.86
N TYR A 870 35.76 -19.88 -1.19
CA TYR A 870 36.01 -21.30 -1.49
C TYR A 870 36.62 -21.50 -2.89
N GLN A 871 36.05 -20.85 -3.90
CA GLN A 871 36.44 -21.02 -5.29
C GLN A 871 36.73 -19.67 -5.97
N ASP A 872 37.67 -19.68 -6.92
CA ASP A 872 37.84 -18.56 -7.85
C ASP A 872 36.56 -18.42 -8.68
N PHE A 873 36.11 -17.18 -8.94
CA PHE A 873 34.87 -16.99 -9.70
C PHE A 873 34.91 -15.79 -10.64
N TYR A 874 34.09 -15.90 -11.68
CA TYR A 874 33.74 -14.84 -12.61
C TYR A 874 32.29 -14.40 -12.41
N ALA A 875 32.06 -13.09 -12.35
CA ALA A 875 30.72 -12.54 -12.36
C ALA A 875 30.61 -11.29 -13.23
N GLU A 876 29.52 -11.18 -13.97
CA GLU A 876 29.23 -10.06 -14.86
C GLU A 876 27.89 -9.43 -14.50
N CYS A 877 27.86 -8.11 -14.38
CA CYS A 877 26.62 -7.35 -14.28
C CYS A 877 26.71 -6.15 -15.23
N ARG A 878 25.85 -6.14 -16.24
CA ARG A 878 25.92 -5.18 -17.36
C ARG A 878 27.32 -5.22 -17.98
N ASN A 879 27.99 -4.07 -18.14
CA ASN A 879 29.34 -3.98 -18.70
C ASN A 879 30.45 -4.06 -17.63
N THR A 880 30.15 -4.55 -16.43
CA THR A 880 31.13 -4.67 -15.33
C THR A 880 31.43 -6.14 -15.10
N ARG A 881 32.70 -6.51 -15.21
CA ARG A 881 33.18 -7.88 -15.05
C ARG A 881 34.10 -7.97 -13.84
N VAL A 882 33.89 -8.97 -13.01
CA VAL A 882 34.62 -9.16 -11.76
C VAL A 882 35.24 -10.55 -11.76
N PHE A 883 36.54 -10.61 -11.52
CA PHE A 883 37.32 -11.84 -11.40
C PHE A 883 37.90 -11.89 -9.98
N ALA A 884 37.46 -12.83 -9.18
CA ALA A 884 37.88 -13.01 -7.80
C ALA A 884 38.78 -14.25 -7.67
N GLN A 885 39.86 -14.11 -6.90
CA GLN A 885 40.87 -15.13 -6.69
C GLN A 885 41.12 -15.35 -5.21
N ARG A 886 41.12 -16.63 -4.79
CA ARG A 886 41.53 -17.06 -3.45
C ARG A 886 43.02 -16.77 -3.25
N ARG A 887 43.40 -16.34 -2.04
CA ARG A 887 44.79 -15.97 -1.70
C ARG A 887 45.21 -16.58 -0.36
N PRO A 888 46.52 -16.86 -0.17
CA PRO A 888 47.03 -17.44 1.06
C PRO A 888 46.93 -16.46 2.23
N LEU A 889 47.15 -16.98 3.44
CA LEU A 889 46.99 -16.23 4.69
C LEU A 889 47.93 -15.03 4.75
N GLY A 890 47.39 -13.86 5.09
CA GLY A 890 48.17 -12.64 5.25
C GLY A 890 48.48 -11.90 3.95
N TYR A 891 47.88 -12.32 2.83
CA TYR A 891 47.96 -11.58 1.56
C TYR A 891 47.20 -10.25 1.61
N GLY A 892 46.09 -10.20 2.37
CA GLY A 892 45.24 -9.03 2.52
C GLY A 892 44.26 -8.79 1.36
N LEU A 893 43.52 -7.68 1.43
CA LEU A 893 42.52 -7.29 0.45
C LEU A 893 43.14 -6.47 -0.69
N VAL A 894 43.26 -7.08 -1.87
CA VAL A 894 43.73 -6.40 -3.08
C VAL A 894 42.58 -6.34 -4.08
N CYS A 895 41.73 -5.33 -3.92
CA CYS A 895 40.54 -5.14 -4.75
C CYS A 895 40.20 -3.66 -4.93
N HIS A 896 39.19 -3.36 -5.74
CA HIS A 896 38.70 -1.99 -5.91
C HIS A 896 38.25 -1.41 -4.55
N PRO A 897 38.48 -0.13 -4.20
CA PRO A 897 38.24 0.40 -2.84
C PRO A 897 36.83 0.16 -2.27
N ARG A 898 35.81 0.11 -3.14
CA ARG A 898 34.43 -0.18 -2.72
C ARG A 898 34.24 -1.65 -2.36
N LEU A 899 34.92 -2.55 -3.06
CA LEU A 899 34.91 -3.98 -2.77
C LEU A 899 35.68 -4.29 -1.47
N ILE A 900 36.74 -3.52 -1.16
CA ILE A 900 37.44 -3.63 0.13
C ILE A 900 36.44 -3.44 1.28
N LYS A 901 35.60 -2.39 1.23
CA LYS A 901 34.59 -2.13 2.27
C LYS A 901 33.47 -3.17 2.32
N ILE A 902 33.16 -3.82 1.20
CA ILE A 902 32.22 -4.96 1.19
C ILE A 902 32.87 -6.19 1.83
N CYS A 903 34.15 -6.46 1.53
CA CYS A 903 34.91 -7.54 2.14
C CYS A 903 35.04 -7.34 3.66
N GLU A 904 35.32 -6.11 4.12
CA GLU A 904 35.34 -5.75 5.54
C GLU A 904 33.97 -5.95 6.21
N ALA A 905 32.87 -5.56 5.55
CA ALA A 905 31.52 -5.76 6.10
C ALA A 905 31.12 -7.25 6.20
N ILE A 906 31.58 -8.07 5.25
CA ILE A 906 31.32 -9.52 5.24
C ILE A 906 32.27 -10.28 6.18
N GLY A 907 33.53 -9.85 6.31
CA GLY A 907 34.56 -10.55 7.08
C GLY A 907 35.65 -11.24 6.23
N ILE A 908 35.72 -10.97 4.94
CA ILE A 908 36.78 -11.50 4.05
C ILE A 908 38.08 -10.75 4.33
N LYS A 909 39.18 -11.49 4.53
CA LYS A 909 40.51 -10.95 4.88
C LYS A 909 41.53 -11.06 3.75
N ASP A 910 41.55 -12.18 3.02
CA ASP A 910 42.52 -12.43 1.95
C ASP A 910 41.81 -12.73 0.62
N ILE A 911 41.87 -11.79 -0.33
CA ILE A 911 41.28 -11.98 -1.67
C ILE A 911 41.94 -11.03 -2.67
N TYR A 912 42.15 -11.51 -3.89
CA TYR A 912 42.53 -10.65 -5.02
C TYR A 912 41.35 -10.53 -5.98
N VAL A 913 40.91 -9.30 -6.27
CA VAL A 913 39.79 -9.07 -7.18
C VAL A 913 40.17 -8.09 -8.27
N LYS A 914 40.07 -8.53 -9.52
CA LYS A 914 40.26 -7.70 -10.69
C LYS A 914 38.92 -7.34 -11.32
N VAL A 915 38.77 -6.06 -11.66
CA VAL A 915 37.55 -5.52 -12.27
C VAL A 915 37.86 -5.05 -13.69
N GLU A 916 37.05 -5.45 -14.66
CA GLU A 916 37.13 -5.03 -16.05
C GLU A 916 35.81 -4.36 -16.51
N GLY A 917 35.89 -3.52 -17.54
CA GLY A 917 34.75 -2.79 -18.07
C GLY A 917 34.40 -1.51 -17.29
N SER A 918 33.13 -1.32 -16.92
CA SER A 918 32.63 -0.08 -16.30
C SER A 918 32.93 0.02 -14.80
N THR A 919 34.13 0.48 -14.45
CA THR A 919 34.58 0.61 -13.05
C THR A 919 33.88 1.72 -12.26
N LYS A 920 33.16 2.62 -12.93
CA LYS A 920 32.45 3.75 -12.30
C LYS A 920 31.00 3.44 -11.94
N ASN A 921 30.43 2.33 -12.43
CA ASN A 921 29.08 1.92 -12.07
C ASN A 921 29.10 1.05 -10.82
N TYR A 922 29.15 1.69 -9.64
CA TYR A 922 29.33 0.98 -8.39
C TYR A 922 28.18 0.02 -8.04
N LEU A 923 26.94 0.32 -8.43
CA LEU A 923 25.81 -0.58 -8.21
C LEU A 923 25.96 -1.90 -9.00
N ALA A 924 26.40 -1.82 -10.26
CA ALA A 924 26.64 -3.02 -11.05
C ALA A 924 27.87 -3.78 -10.53
N LEU A 925 28.91 -3.06 -10.10
CA LEU A 925 30.10 -3.64 -9.48
C LEU A 925 29.75 -4.42 -8.20
N THR A 926 28.96 -3.83 -7.30
CA THR A 926 28.54 -4.49 -6.06
C THR A 926 27.66 -5.69 -6.34
N HIS A 927 26.72 -5.56 -7.29
CA HIS A 927 25.83 -6.66 -7.65
C HIS A 927 26.60 -7.82 -8.28
N ALA A 928 27.51 -7.57 -9.24
CA ALA A 928 28.34 -8.62 -9.83
C ALA A 928 29.14 -9.37 -8.77
N PHE A 929 29.82 -8.63 -7.88
CA PHE A 929 30.64 -9.24 -6.84
C PHE A 929 29.82 -10.07 -5.85
N VAL A 930 28.69 -9.55 -5.36
CA VAL A 930 27.81 -10.29 -4.42
C VAL A 930 27.17 -11.50 -5.09
N THR A 931 26.74 -11.40 -6.36
CA THR A 931 26.22 -12.56 -7.09
C THR A 931 27.27 -13.66 -7.22
N GLY A 932 28.53 -13.30 -7.50
CA GLY A 932 29.62 -14.27 -7.52
C GLY A 932 29.88 -14.94 -6.17
N LEU A 933 29.84 -14.18 -5.07
CA LEU A 933 29.98 -14.72 -3.71
C LEU A 933 28.84 -15.66 -3.31
N LEU A 934 27.61 -15.38 -3.75
CA LEU A 934 26.45 -16.22 -3.45
C LEU A 934 26.38 -17.50 -4.29
N ASN A 935 27.06 -17.52 -5.43
CA ASN A 935 27.08 -18.67 -6.34
C ASN A 935 28.24 -19.65 -6.06
N GLN A 936 29.08 -19.39 -5.06
CA GLN A 936 30.18 -20.30 -4.72
C GLN A 936 29.63 -21.60 -4.12
N GLU A 937 30.26 -22.73 -4.47
CA GLU A 937 29.97 -24.03 -3.88
C GLU A 937 30.99 -24.33 -2.78
N THR A 938 30.55 -24.91 -1.67
CA THR A 938 31.46 -25.41 -0.64
C THR A 938 32.24 -26.63 -1.15
N HIS A 939 33.36 -26.97 -0.52
CA HIS A 939 34.09 -28.19 -0.86
C HIS A 939 33.21 -29.45 -0.77
N GLN A 940 32.27 -29.46 0.20
CA GLN A 940 31.33 -30.56 0.38
C GLN A 940 30.28 -30.63 -0.75
N GLN A 941 29.66 -29.50 -1.10
CA GLN A 941 28.70 -29.42 -2.20
C GLN A 941 29.35 -29.77 -3.54
N LEU A 942 30.60 -29.34 -3.75
CA LEU A 942 31.38 -29.68 -4.94
C LEU A 942 31.64 -31.19 -5.03
N ALA A 943 32.04 -31.82 -3.91
CA ALA A 943 32.27 -33.26 -3.83
C ALA A 943 31.00 -34.05 -4.14
N GLU A 944 29.86 -33.67 -3.56
CA GLU A 944 28.57 -34.32 -3.76
C GLU A 944 28.08 -34.21 -5.20
N ARG A 945 28.17 -33.01 -5.80
CA ARG A 945 27.73 -32.76 -7.17
C ARG A 945 28.53 -33.59 -8.18
N LYS A 946 29.83 -33.76 -7.95
CA LYS A 946 30.74 -34.46 -8.88
C LYS A 946 30.90 -35.95 -8.58
N GLY A 947 30.57 -36.39 -7.36
CA GLY A 947 30.81 -37.77 -6.91
C GLY A 947 32.30 -38.09 -6.77
N LEU A 948 33.13 -37.10 -6.43
CA LEU A 948 34.59 -37.21 -6.35
C LEU A 948 35.15 -36.58 -5.07
N HIS A 949 36.31 -37.04 -4.64
CA HIS A 949 37.05 -36.42 -3.53
C HIS A 949 37.61 -35.05 -3.94
N VAL A 950 37.39 -34.04 -3.10
CA VAL A 950 38.04 -32.73 -3.25
C VAL A 950 39.38 -32.79 -2.52
N VAL A 951 40.46 -32.61 -3.26
CA VAL A 951 41.84 -32.71 -2.75
C VAL A 951 42.50 -31.34 -2.77
N GLU A 952 43.02 -30.91 -1.63
CA GLU A 952 43.85 -29.72 -1.52
C GLU A 952 45.33 -30.11 -1.42
N MET A 953 46.16 -29.46 -2.24
CA MET A 953 47.61 -29.60 -2.20
C MET A 953 48.20 -28.32 -1.60
N SER A 954 48.39 -28.31 -0.28
CA SER A 954 48.88 -27.13 0.42
C SER A 954 50.43 -27.10 0.47
N PRO A 955 51.06 -25.93 0.27
CA PRO A 955 52.52 -25.78 0.44
C PRO A 955 52.99 -26.15 1.85
N SER A 956 52.17 -25.89 2.87
CA SER A 956 52.43 -26.26 4.27
C SER A 956 52.64 -27.76 4.48
N ARG A 957 52.08 -28.60 3.60
CA ARG A 957 52.23 -30.06 3.64
C ARG A 957 53.12 -30.59 2.52
N HIS A 958 54.02 -29.75 2.00
CA HIS A 958 54.94 -30.12 0.92
C HIS A 958 54.19 -30.63 -0.33
N PHE A 959 53.00 -30.07 -0.60
CA PHE A 959 52.10 -30.47 -1.70
C PHE A 959 51.60 -31.92 -1.63
N LEU A 960 51.66 -32.56 -0.46
CA LEU A 960 50.98 -33.84 -0.27
C LEU A 960 49.46 -33.66 -0.38
N PRO A 961 48.76 -34.54 -1.11
CA PRO A 961 47.33 -34.44 -1.31
C PRO A 961 46.58 -34.68 0.01
N GLN A 962 45.73 -33.74 0.40
CA GLN A 962 44.80 -33.88 1.51
C GLN A 962 43.37 -33.92 0.99
N ILE A 963 42.62 -34.96 1.35
CA ILE A 963 41.18 -35.01 1.11
C ILE A 963 40.52 -34.00 2.07
N VAL A 964 39.90 -32.96 1.49
CA VAL A 964 39.19 -31.92 2.23
C VAL A 964 37.70 -32.22 2.34
N ALA A 965 37.13 -32.85 1.32
CA ALA A 965 35.74 -33.30 1.32
C ALA A 965 35.57 -34.61 0.54
N SER A 966 34.62 -35.42 0.98
CA SER A 966 34.18 -36.66 0.33
C SER A 966 32.67 -36.63 0.15
N PRO A 967 32.13 -37.19 -0.95
CA PRO A 967 30.69 -37.25 -1.14
C PRO A 967 30.06 -38.13 -0.05
N ILE A 968 28.96 -37.65 0.55
CA ILE A 968 28.21 -38.38 1.60
C ILE A 968 26.95 -39.03 1.01
N SER A 969 26.25 -38.30 0.14
CA SER A 969 24.96 -38.67 -0.43
C SER A 969 25.05 -39.34 -1.80
N THR A 970 26.08 -39.01 -2.58
CA THR A 970 26.34 -39.57 -3.90
C THR A 970 27.41 -40.65 -3.84
N GLU A 971 27.24 -41.72 -4.63
CA GLU A 971 28.25 -42.77 -4.73
C GLU A 971 29.53 -42.24 -5.40
N LEU A 972 30.69 -42.71 -4.94
CA LEU A 972 31.99 -42.29 -5.45
C LEU A 972 32.20 -42.90 -6.85
N LYS A 973 32.47 -42.04 -7.84
CA LYS A 973 32.76 -42.50 -9.21
C LYS A 973 34.10 -43.26 -9.27
N VAL A 974 34.12 -44.33 -10.06
CA VAL A 974 35.33 -45.13 -10.36
C VAL A 974 36.04 -44.54 -11.58
N GLU A 975 37.32 -44.85 -11.76
CA GLU A 975 38.17 -44.26 -12.81
C GLU A 975 37.63 -44.48 -14.23
N ASP A 976 36.90 -45.58 -14.46
CA ASP A 976 36.26 -45.92 -15.74
C ASP A 976 35.02 -45.06 -16.08
N GLU A 977 34.41 -44.40 -15.07
CA GLU A 977 33.21 -43.56 -15.21
C GLU A 977 33.55 -42.06 -15.34
N LEU A 978 34.84 -41.72 -15.36
CA LEU A 978 35.32 -40.34 -15.39
C LEU A 978 35.32 -39.76 -16.81
N GLU A 979 34.51 -38.73 -17.02
CA GLU A 979 34.62 -37.89 -18.22
C GLU A 979 35.74 -36.84 -18.05
N ALA A 980 36.31 -36.37 -19.17
CA ALA A 980 37.36 -35.33 -19.14
C ALA A 980 36.89 -34.01 -18.46
N LEU A 981 35.58 -33.74 -18.48
CA LEU A 981 34.94 -32.58 -17.84
C LEU A 981 34.74 -32.75 -16.30
N ASP A 982 34.99 -33.94 -15.76
CA ASP A 982 34.92 -34.20 -14.32
C ASP A 982 36.23 -33.90 -13.60
N ARG A 983 37.36 -33.79 -14.33
CA ARG A 983 38.66 -33.36 -13.80
C ARG A 983 38.78 -31.83 -13.85
N LEU A 984 38.61 -31.16 -12.71
CA LEU A 984 38.76 -29.71 -12.56
C LEU A 984 40.19 -29.35 -12.15
N ASN A 985 40.89 -28.55 -12.96
CA ASN A 985 42.14 -27.92 -12.56
C ASN A 985 41.88 -26.54 -11.94
N LEU A 986 42.84 -26.03 -11.15
CA LEU A 986 42.74 -24.71 -10.50
C LEU A 986 42.48 -23.56 -11.50
N ASP A 987 42.88 -23.72 -12.76
CA ASP A 987 42.68 -22.74 -13.82
C ASP A 987 41.26 -22.77 -14.43
N ASP A 988 40.49 -23.84 -14.23
CA ASP A 988 39.15 -24.04 -14.82
C ASP A 988 38.02 -23.34 -14.04
N PHE A 989 38.29 -22.86 -12.82
CA PHE A 989 37.26 -22.31 -11.92
C PHE A 989 36.69 -20.94 -12.34
N TYR A 990 37.25 -20.29 -13.38
CA TYR A 990 36.67 -19.05 -13.92
C TYR A 990 35.46 -19.30 -14.84
N GLY A 991 34.34 -19.76 -14.29
CA GLY A 991 33.05 -19.86 -15.00
C GLY A 991 33.16 -20.42 -16.43
N GLU A 992 32.62 -19.72 -17.43
CA GLU A 992 32.64 -20.08 -18.86
C GLU A 992 34.05 -20.05 -19.53
N GLY A 993 35.14 -20.37 -18.82
CA GLY A 993 36.51 -20.34 -19.35
C GLY A 993 37.06 -18.93 -19.61
N ARG A 994 36.60 -17.93 -18.85
CA ARG A 994 36.97 -16.52 -19.06
C ARG A 994 38.09 -16.08 -18.14
N TYR A 995 39.23 -15.70 -18.70
CA TYR A 995 40.40 -15.26 -17.94
C TYR A 995 40.55 -13.73 -17.87
N PRO A 996 41.07 -13.20 -16.75
CA PRO A 996 41.38 -11.77 -16.65
C PRO A 996 42.48 -11.36 -17.63
N LEU A 997 42.25 -10.33 -18.45
CA LEU A 997 43.21 -9.84 -19.45
C LEU A 997 44.48 -9.24 -18.81
N ARG A 998 45.60 -9.95 -18.82
CA ARG A 998 46.88 -9.40 -18.33
C ARG A 998 47.52 -8.51 -19.40
N LYS A 999 47.30 -7.19 -19.32
CA LYS A 999 48.01 -6.24 -20.19
C LYS A 999 49.51 -6.22 -19.84
N PRO A 1000 50.43 -6.28 -20.82
CA PRO A 1000 51.84 -6.06 -20.54
C PRO A 1000 52.01 -4.66 -19.95
N LYS A 1001 52.86 -4.53 -18.91
CA LYS A 1001 53.17 -3.21 -18.34
C LYS A 1001 53.85 -2.37 -19.41
N ALA A 1002 53.34 -1.17 -19.67
CA ALA A 1002 53.99 -0.23 -20.57
C ALA A 1002 55.39 0.06 -20.02
N LEU A 1003 56.41 -0.18 -20.84
CA LEU A 1003 57.77 0.15 -20.47
C LEU A 1003 57.87 1.68 -20.36
N PRO A 1004 58.47 2.22 -19.29
CA PRO A 1004 58.69 3.67 -19.18
C PRO A 1004 59.60 4.14 -20.33
N PHE A 1005 59.47 5.40 -20.76
CA PHE A 1005 60.22 5.92 -21.92
C PHE A 1005 61.75 5.73 -21.81
N PHE A 1006 62.28 5.70 -20.59
CA PHE A 1006 63.70 5.52 -20.31
C PHE A 1006 64.17 4.06 -20.35
N SER A 1007 63.30 3.07 -20.60
CA SER A 1007 63.66 1.65 -20.59
C SER A 1007 64.77 1.30 -21.58
N ASN A 1008 64.84 2.07 -22.68
CA ASN A 1008 65.79 1.85 -23.78
C ASN A 1008 66.99 2.82 -23.72
N LEU A 1009 67.05 3.72 -22.73
CA LEU A 1009 68.20 4.62 -22.54
C LEU A 1009 69.41 3.82 -22.03
N GLU A 1010 70.59 4.11 -22.57
CA GLU A 1010 71.82 3.38 -22.28
C GLU A 1010 72.17 3.37 -20.77
N GLY A 1011 71.92 4.48 -20.06
CA GLY A 1011 72.11 4.58 -18.61
C GLY A 1011 71.18 3.66 -17.81
N HIS A 1012 69.92 3.51 -18.25
CA HIS A 1012 68.97 2.59 -17.60
C HIS A 1012 69.33 1.13 -17.89
N LEU A 1013 69.79 0.81 -19.10
CA LEU A 1013 70.27 -0.53 -19.46
C LEU A 1013 71.50 -0.92 -18.64
N LYS A 1014 72.49 -0.03 -18.47
CA LYS A 1014 73.66 -0.25 -17.59
C LYS A 1014 73.24 -0.45 -16.13
N ALA A 1015 72.29 0.35 -15.63
CA ALA A 1015 71.76 0.19 -14.27
C ALA A 1015 71.00 -1.15 -14.09
N ARG A 1016 70.24 -1.58 -15.11
CA ARG A 1016 69.53 -2.86 -15.12
C ARG A 1016 70.51 -4.04 -15.20
N TRP A 1017 71.59 -3.92 -15.95
CA TRP A 1017 72.69 -4.90 -15.99
C TRP A 1017 73.36 -5.05 -14.61
N ARG A 1018 73.62 -3.94 -13.90
CA ARG A 1018 74.14 -3.99 -12.52
C ARG A 1018 73.19 -4.68 -11.53
N LYS A 1019 71.87 -4.62 -11.77
CA LYS A 1019 70.84 -5.30 -10.96
C LYS A 1019 70.56 -6.73 -11.40
N HIS A 1020 71.06 -7.16 -12.55
CA HIS A 1020 70.78 -8.49 -13.12
C HIS A 1020 71.20 -9.67 -12.22
N PRO A 1021 72.33 -9.60 -11.47
CA PRO A 1021 72.71 -10.66 -10.51
C PRO A 1021 71.72 -10.82 -9.35
N PHE A 1022 71.01 -9.75 -8.96
CA PHE A 1022 70.04 -9.75 -7.86
C PHE A 1022 68.60 -9.92 -8.35
N ARG A 1023 68.42 -10.33 -9.60
CA ARG A 1023 67.10 -10.51 -10.21
C ARG A 1023 66.36 -11.62 -9.48
N ASN A 1024 65.14 -11.32 -9.05
CA ASN A 1024 64.27 -12.19 -8.24
C ASN A 1024 64.75 -12.41 -6.79
N HIS A 1025 65.86 -11.80 -6.35
CA HIS A 1025 66.34 -12.01 -4.97
C HIS A 1025 65.35 -11.46 -3.94
N GLU A 1026 64.67 -10.34 -4.24
CA GLU A 1026 63.59 -9.80 -3.42
C GLU A 1026 62.36 -10.72 -3.41
N ASP A 1027 61.94 -11.25 -4.56
CA ASP A 1027 60.80 -12.16 -4.64
C ASP A 1027 61.08 -13.50 -3.94
N VAL A 1028 62.30 -14.02 -4.06
CA VAL A 1028 62.78 -15.19 -3.33
C VAL A 1028 62.85 -14.89 -1.84
N MET A 1029 63.31 -13.71 -1.44
CA MET A 1029 63.37 -13.34 -0.02
C MET A 1029 61.97 -13.12 0.58
N VAL A 1030 61.04 -12.55 -0.18
CA VAL A 1030 59.63 -12.44 0.20
C VAL A 1030 58.99 -13.83 0.32
N ARG A 1031 59.33 -14.77 -0.57
CA ARG A 1031 58.92 -16.18 -0.42
C ARG A 1031 59.52 -16.82 0.83
N LEU A 1032 60.83 -16.72 1.05
CA LEU A 1032 61.51 -17.26 2.24
C LEU A 1032 60.97 -16.66 3.55
N LEU A 1033 60.55 -15.39 3.55
CA LEU A 1033 59.88 -14.73 4.67
C LEU A 1033 58.44 -15.24 4.87
N ALA A 1034 57.71 -15.51 3.78
CA ALA A 1034 56.36 -16.08 3.82
C ALA A 1034 56.37 -17.55 4.27
N ASP A 1035 57.41 -18.30 3.86
CA ASP A 1035 57.64 -19.70 4.19
C ASP A 1035 58.27 -19.88 5.59
N GLY A 1036 58.64 -18.78 6.27
CA GLY A 1036 59.19 -18.80 7.63
C GLY A 1036 60.65 -19.25 7.76
N VAL A 1037 61.35 -19.47 6.63
CA VAL A 1037 62.76 -19.88 6.58
C VAL A 1037 63.69 -18.76 7.04
N VAL A 1038 63.30 -17.50 6.79
CA VAL A 1038 64.01 -16.31 7.26
C VAL A 1038 63.08 -15.56 8.24
N PRO A 1039 63.54 -15.20 9.45
CA PRO A 1039 62.71 -14.49 10.41
C PRO A 1039 62.39 -13.07 9.92
N ARG A 1040 61.13 -12.65 10.07
CA ARG A 1040 60.70 -11.28 9.71
C ARG A 1040 61.24 -10.27 10.71
N TRP A 1041 62.02 -9.30 10.24
CA TRP A 1041 62.58 -8.29 11.12
C TRP A 1041 61.48 -7.36 11.66
N THR A 1042 61.17 -7.54 12.94
CA THR A 1042 60.32 -6.61 13.71
C THR A 1042 60.98 -5.23 13.78
N ARG A 1043 60.20 -4.22 14.16
CA ARG A 1043 60.71 -2.84 14.28
C ARG A 1043 61.91 -2.77 15.24
N ASP A 1044 61.85 -3.56 16.31
CA ASP A 1044 62.87 -3.60 17.36
C ASP A 1044 64.14 -4.32 16.90
N VAL A 1045 64.00 -5.42 16.14
CA VAL A 1045 65.15 -6.11 15.52
C VAL A 1045 65.84 -5.23 14.47
N ARG A 1046 65.07 -4.46 13.69
CA ARG A 1046 65.62 -3.45 12.76
C ARG A 1046 66.34 -2.33 13.49
N ALA A 1047 65.80 -1.86 14.61
CA ALA A 1047 66.44 -0.84 15.42
C ALA A 1047 67.74 -1.35 16.05
N GLY A 1048 67.73 -2.59 16.58
CA GLY A 1048 68.93 -3.24 17.14
C GLY A 1048 70.02 -3.45 16.10
N TRP A 1049 69.69 -3.99 14.92
CA TRP A 1049 70.66 -4.16 13.85
C TRP A 1049 71.17 -2.82 13.29
N ALA A 1050 70.30 -1.80 13.19
CA ALA A 1050 70.73 -0.46 12.78
C ALA A 1050 71.66 0.19 13.81
N ALA A 1051 71.44 -0.06 15.11
CA ALA A 1051 72.32 0.39 16.18
C ALA A 1051 73.67 -0.33 16.14
N GLU A 1052 73.69 -1.67 16.05
CA GLU A 1052 74.94 -2.44 15.88
C GLU A 1052 75.72 -2.02 14.62
N ARG A 1053 75.01 -1.81 13.51
CA ARG A 1053 75.63 -1.36 12.27
C ARG A 1053 76.19 0.05 12.41
N HIS A 1054 75.45 0.94 13.09
CA HIS A 1054 75.94 2.28 13.40
C HIS A 1054 77.20 2.22 14.27
N GLU A 1055 77.25 1.38 15.30
CA GLU A 1055 78.45 1.14 16.11
C GLU A 1055 79.63 0.62 15.28
N ARG A 1056 79.40 -0.35 14.37
CA ARG A 1056 80.44 -0.85 13.45
C ARG A 1056 80.95 0.21 12.47
N MET A 1057 80.09 1.11 12.03
CA MET A 1057 80.46 2.24 11.16
C MET A 1057 81.26 3.30 11.93
N VAL A 1058 80.87 3.58 13.18
CA VAL A 1058 81.63 4.45 14.09
C VAL A 1058 82.99 3.84 14.43
N ALA A 1059 83.06 2.51 14.57
CA ALA A 1059 84.31 1.76 14.77
C ALA A 1059 85.17 1.63 13.49
N GLY A 1060 84.73 2.16 12.35
CA GLY A 1060 85.48 2.15 11.09
C GLY A 1060 85.56 0.79 10.38
N VAL A 1061 84.82 -0.21 10.86
CA VAL A 1061 84.78 -1.56 10.27
C VAL A 1061 83.93 -1.58 8.99
N GLU A 1062 82.87 -0.75 8.95
CA GLU A 1062 82.03 -0.56 7.78
C GLU A 1062 82.11 0.90 7.26
N PRO A 1063 82.27 1.13 5.94
CA PRO A 1063 82.37 2.47 5.38
C PRO A 1063 81.01 3.20 5.39
N ILE A 1064 81.03 4.48 5.78
CA ILE A 1064 79.84 5.33 5.80
C ILE A 1064 79.29 5.49 4.37
N PRO A 1065 78.01 5.18 4.10
CA PRO A 1065 77.44 5.32 2.78
C PRO A 1065 77.31 6.80 2.42
N VAL A 1066 78.06 7.22 1.40
CA VAL A 1066 77.94 8.55 0.81
C VAL A 1066 76.56 8.65 0.15
N GLY A 1067 75.76 9.62 0.60
CA GLY A 1067 74.39 9.81 0.12
C GLY A 1067 74.32 10.05 -1.39
N ILE A 1068 73.27 9.53 -2.03
CA ILE A 1068 72.97 9.76 -3.45
C ILE A 1068 72.72 11.26 -3.65
N GLY A 1069 73.75 11.97 -4.12
CA GLY A 1069 73.73 13.42 -4.32
C GLY A 1069 75.10 14.11 -4.19
N LEU A 1070 76.11 13.45 -3.64
CA LEU A 1070 77.50 13.92 -3.64
C LEU A 1070 78.35 12.96 -4.46
N SER A 1071 78.43 13.18 -5.77
CA SER A 1071 79.52 12.63 -6.58
C SER A 1071 80.74 13.52 -6.39
N ASP A 1072 81.92 12.91 -6.31
CA ASP A 1072 83.20 13.62 -6.36
C ASP A 1072 83.22 14.61 -7.53
N ILE A 1073 83.74 15.81 -7.25
CA ILE A 1073 84.00 16.83 -8.26
C ILE A 1073 85.08 16.27 -9.19
N VAL A 1074 84.67 15.72 -10.34
CA VAL A 1074 85.61 15.38 -11.41
C VAL A 1074 85.98 16.68 -12.13
N PRO A 1075 87.23 17.15 -12.08
CA PRO A 1075 87.63 18.30 -12.87
C PRO A 1075 87.54 17.93 -14.36
N LYS A 1076 86.83 18.74 -15.14
CA LYS A 1076 86.84 18.62 -16.61
C LYS A 1076 88.27 18.78 -17.11
N LYS A 1077 88.77 17.80 -17.85
CA LYS A 1077 89.98 17.99 -18.68
C LYS A 1077 89.62 18.88 -19.87
N GLU A 1078 90.48 19.87 -20.10
CA GLU A 1078 90.48 20.74 -21.29
C GLU A 1078 90.67 19.95 -22.59
#